data_AF-A0A7U5GUG0-F1
#
_entry.id   AF-A0A7U5GUG0-F1
#
_cell.length_a   1.000
_cell.length_b   1.000
_cell.length_c   1.000
_cell.angle_alpha   90.00
_cell.angle_beta   90.00
_cell.angle_gamma   90.00
#
_symmetry.space_group_name_H-M   'P 1'
#
loop_
_entity.id
_entity.type
_entity.pdbx_description
1 polymer ?
#
loop_
_entity_poly.entity_id
_entity_poly.type
_entity_poly.pdbx_seq_one_letter_code
_entity_poly.pdbx_strand_id
1 'polypeptide(L)'
;MDIYQEFSARHFGAYLDSEEFMDYMMRQWLLKGRHLDVCHVIDHPSFTKVIDECRDNERYSLFVELSDLYESEITLASQYNETLLSLAYGEDFDPFELDQDTRAKGDWRYHLWFYFLNNEGHIAESWQLFNQKIYPLCAALHNTRADHMQTLARYFNELCVLMEKTRDPDILESVTKHTIMNLYDFFLQVAHNDTLIDVAAKRSFCARLIHMMKYKDMHRIGLEFYITFNELFDLNDIPTVMSAVSLSKSAHDYQAVHVLHGDIQAVKYRIEKYKGDVVSQLTQISEYIMRMKQVIEEDHGGKINEDSFIQADFNFFFHECKIEEICTMNFSELPFEEQDALLRTLLNAIICFYKADKTLTSEDGNTKEPALNLLIGWEKGNEGMKLRNRILSLLPEEGIEYREIMIADALLQLDECLAEFYMDDLSAAVEAVQRKSEQYDQEPVDLKQGETLLEETFTSLLPVNGPVLTDAEERRFEKAGSRLNTLLESGEVRRLLTGAEMKWKNQLQNLPQSVQPVSEKFTYIVADYVQAVEEFLIHMLVKMKAKKEKMPLMDVVTSEAVRTSVEIGSEEYYQFVTLGNFYHYLSANGTSLLTADADKTKVKEYLSHWANSIRTASFDKKEALPAEVAQALRKETLVVLKRLLGDLSM
;
A
#
# COMPACT_ATOMS: atom_id res chain seq x y z
N MET A 1 -36.01 11.92 9.71
CA MET A 1 -36.47 13.31 9.95
C MET A 1 -37.19 13.73 8.68
N ASP A 2 -38.41 14.21 8.78
CA ASP A 2 -39.28 14.51 7.63
C ASP A 2 -38.68 15.63 6.75
N ILE A 3 -38.68 15.48 5.42
CA ILE A 3 -38.15 16.44 4.43
C ILE A 3 -38.73 17.84 4.67
N TYR A 4 -40.01 17.93 5.05
CA TYR A 4 -40.67 19.20 5.38
C TYR A 4 -40.06 19.89 6.61
N GLN A 5 -39.73 19.11 7.64
CA GLN A 5 -39.12 19.62 8.87
C GLN A 5 -37.68 20.05 8.63
N GLU A 6 -36.96 19.33 7.76
CA GLU A 6 -35.58 19.66 7.39
C GLU A 6 -35.50 20.93 6.54
N PHE A 7 -36.41 21.11 5.58
CA PHE A 7 -36.52 22.34 4.79
C PHE A 7 -36.86 23.54 5.67
N SER A 8 -37.91 23.42 6.49
CA SER A 8 -38.39 24.51 7.36
C SER A 8 -37.36 24.94 8.40
N ALA A 9 -36.50 24.02 8.84
CA ALA A 9 -35.41 24.32 9.77
C ALA A 9 -34.22 25.04 9.10
N ARG A 10 -34.01 24.83 7.80
CA ARG A 10 -32.86 25.38 7.05
C ARG A 10 -33.18 26.65 6.28
N HIS A 11 -34.42 26.83 5.85
CA HIS A 11 -34.87 27.96 5.03
C HIS A 11 -35.86 28.82 5.83
N PHE A 12 -35.33 29.55 6.82
CA PHE A 12 -36.13 30.40 7.70
C PHE A 12 -36.83 31.51 6.89
N GLY A 13 -38.15 31.41 6.76
CA GLY A 13 -38.98 32.36 6.01
C GLY A 13 -39.30 31.96 4.57
N ALA A 14 -38.78 30.83 4.08
CA ALA A 14 -39.24 30.24 2.83
C ALA A 14 -40.51 29.41 3.08
N TYR A 15 -41.48 29.55 2.19
CA TYR A 15 -42.72 28.80 2.25
C TYR A 15 -42.63 27.53 1.40
N LEU A 16 -43.50 26.55 1.67
CA LEU A 16 -43.52 25.27 0.94
C LEU A 16 -43.97 25.46 -0.52
N ASP A 17 -44.69 26.53 -0.83
CA ASP A 17 -45.12 27.01 -2.16
C ASP A 17 -44.08 27.92 -2.85
N SER A 18 -42.80 27.73 -2.57
CA SER A 18 -41.71 28.53 -3.16
C SER A 18 -40.89 27.75 -4.18
N GLU A 19 -40.30 28.45 -5.17
CA GLU A 19 -39.30 27.84 -6.07
C GLU A 19 -38.12 27.21 -5.29
N GLU A 20 -37.80 27.79 -4.13
CA GLU A 20 -36.74 27.32 -3.25
C GLU A 20 -37.05 25.94 -2.64
N PHE A 21 -38.33 25.66 -2.34
CA PHE A 21 -38.78 24.34 -1.92
C PHE A 21 -38.75 23.32 -3.06
N MET A 22 -39.14 23.72 -4.26
CA MET A 22 -39.10 22.86 -5.46
C MET A 22 -37.66 22.47 -5.82
N ASP A 23 -36.72 23.41 -5.72
CA ASP A 23 -35.29 23.14 -5.87
C ASP A 23 -34.76 22.23 -4.76
N TYR A 24 -35.25 22.39 -3.53
CA TYR A 24 -34.88 21.52 -2.42
C TYR A 24 -35.37 20.08 -2.64
N MET A 25 -36.61 19.90 -3.09
CA MET A 25 -37.22 18.60 -3.41
C MET A 25 -36.44 17.86 -4.52
N MET A 26 -36.12 18.58 -5.60
CA MET A 26 -35.23 18.10 -6.66
C MET A 26 -33.87 17.66 -6.10
N ARG A 27 -33.26 18.46 -5.21
CA ARG A 27 -31.97 18.11 -4.57
C ARG A 27 -32.08 16.87 -3.69
N GLN A 28 -33.19 16.69 -2.97
CA GLN A 28 -33.40 15.51 -2.12
C GLN A 28 -33.61 14.24 -2.95
N TRP A 29 -34.27 14.34 -4.10
CA TRP A 29 -34.47 13.20 -5.01
C TRP A 29 -33.13 12.61 -5.48
N LEU A 30 -32.15 13.48 -5.70
CA LEU A 30 -30.81 13.14 -6.17
C LEU A 30 -29.89 12.58 -5.08
N LEU A 31 -30.33 12.50 -3.82
CA LEU A 31 -29.56 11.87 -2.73
C LEU A 31 -29.89 10.38 -2.64
N LYS A 32 -28.85 9.54 -2.59
CA LYS A 32 -28.98 8.08 -2.53
C LYS A 32 -29.88 7.67 -1.35
N GLY A 33 -30.94 6.92 -1.66
CA GLY A 33 -31.92 6.43 -0.68
C GLY A 33 -33.01 7.43 -0.26
N ARG A 34 -32.96 8.69 -0.71
CA ARG A 34 -33.97 9.72 -0.36
C ARG A 34 -35.04 9.95 -1.42
N HIS A 35 -34.94 9.33 -2.59
CA HIS A 35 -35.99 9.39 -3.62
C HIS A 35 -37.35 8.91 -3.09
N LEU A 36 -37.37 7.88 -2.22
CA LEU A 36 -38.59 7.40 -1.56
C LEU A 36 -39.17 8.43 -0.57
N ASP A 37 -38.31 9.16 0.15
CA ASP A 37 -38.75 10.23 1.04
C ASP A 37 -39.42 11.35 0.23
N VAL A 38 -38.89 11.67 -0.96
CA VAL A 38 -39.47 12.67 -1.86
C VAL A 38 -40.79 12.18 -2.46
N CYS A 39 -40.90 10.90 -2.84
CA CYS A 39 -42.17 10.28 -3.21
C CYS A 39 -43.22 10.42 -2.09
N HIS A 40 -42.86 10.14 -0.84
CA HIS A 40 -43.77 10.30 0.31
C HIS A 40 -44.21 11.74 0.55
N VAL A 41 -43.36 12.70 0.23
CA VAL A 41 -43.69 14.13 0.28
C VAL A 41 -44.67 14.50 -0.82
N ILE A 42 -44.48 13.94 -2.03
CA ILE A 42 -45.35 14.14 -3.20
C ILE A 42 -46.75 13.55 -2.96
N ASP A 43 -46.83 12.35 -2.36
CA ASP A 43 -48.08 11.66 -2.03
C ASP A 43 -48.89 12.33 -0.89
N HIS A 44 -48.30 13.32 -0.20
CA HIS A 44 -48.95 13.94 0.94
C HIS A 44 -50.11 14.85 0.48
N PRO A 45 -51.33 14.77 1.04
CA PRO A 45 -52.49 15.57 0.59
C PRO A 45 -52.31 17.10 0.67
N SER A 46 -51.37 17.56 1.49
CA SER A 46 -50.98 18.98 1.56
C SER A 46 -50.05 19.40 0.43
N PHE A 47 -49.33 18.47 -0.20
CA PHE A 47 -48.48 18.73 -1.35
C PHE A 47 -49.33 19.16 -2.54
N THR A 48 -50.48 18.51 -2.78
CA THR A 48 -51.43 18.91 -3.84
C THR A 48 -51.88 20.37 -3.73
N LYS A 49 -51.98 20.91 -2.51
CA LYS A 49 -52.31 22.32 -2.25
C LYS A 49 -51.15 23.27 -2.56
N VAL A 50 -49.94 22.87 -2.18
CA VAL A 50 -48.69 23.57 -2.51
C VAL A 50 -48.45 23.57 -4.02
N ILE A 51 -48.83 22.48 -4.67
CA ILE A 51 -48.77 22.25 -6.10
C ILE A 51 -49.63 23.30 -6.82
N ASP A 52 -50.92 23.44 -6.51
CA ASP A 52 -51.82 24.34 -7.26
C ASP A 52 -51.38 25.82 -7.25
N GLU A 53 -50.59 26.24 -6.25
CA GLU A 53 -50.06 27.61 -6.12
C GLU A 53 -48.80 27.83 -6.98
N CYS A 54 -48.09 26.77 -7.38
CA CYS A 54 -46.88 26.80 -8.21
C CYS A 54 -47.12 26.38 -9.68
N ARG A 55 -48.38 26.37 -10.13
CA ARG A 55 -48.83 25.77 -11.40
C ARG A 55 -48.13 26.26 -12.66
N ASP A 56 -47.63 27.50 -12.63
CA ASP A 56 -46.94 28.15 -13.75
C ASP A 56 -45.43 27.83 -13.81
N ASN A 57 -44.89 27.06 -12.86
CA ASN A 57 -43.48 26.67 -12.84
C ASN A 57 -43.25 25.36 -13.62
N GLU A 58 -42.31 25.28 -14.54
CA GLU A 58 -42.07 24.04 -15.31
C GLU A 58 -41.71 22.82 -14.42
N ARG A 59 -41.11 23.05 -13.24
CA ARG A 59 -40.81 22.01 -12.22
C ARG A 59 -42.08 21.46 -11.54
N TYR A 60 -43.20 22.16 -11.63
CA TYR A 60 -44.49 21.71 -11.12
C TYR A 60 -45.05 20.54 -11.94
N SER A 61 -45.06 20.68 -13.27
CA SER A 61 -45.47 19.61 -14.19
C SER A 61 -44.67 18.33 -13.99
N LEU A 62 -43.37 18.48 -13.68
CA LEU A 62 -42.44 17.40 -13.31
C LEU A 62 -42.88 16.61 -12.07
N PHE A 63 -43.27 17.26 -10.97
CA PHE A 63 -43.71 16.54 -9.77
C PHE A 63 -45.11 15.93 -9.91
N VAL A 64 -45.98 16.53 -10.72
CA VAL A 64 -47.30 15.96 -11.07
C VAL A 64 -47.13 14.68 -11.89
N GLU A 65 -46.28 14.69 -12.91
CA GLU A 65 -46.03 13.51 -13.76
C GLU A 65 -45.33 12.38 -12.97
N LEU A 66 -44.37 12.71 -12.10
CA LEU A 66 -43.75 11.74 -11.18
C LEU A 66 -44.74 11.15 -10.16
N SER A 67 -45.71 11.95 -9.69
CA SER A 67 -46.80 11.50 -8.81
C SER A 67 -47.73 10.52 -9.51
N ASP A 68 -48.16 10.86 -10.73
CA ASP A 68 -49.07 10.04 -11.53
C ASP A 68 -48.44 8.70 -11.93
N LEU A 69 -47.12 8.68 -12.19
CA LEU A 69 -46.36 7.47 -12.49
C LEU A 69 -46.21 6.56 -11.25
N TYR A 70 -46.07 7.13 -10.04
CA TYR A 70 -45.91 6.39 -8.78
C TYR A 70 -47.19 5.64 -8.35
N GLU A 71 -48.38 6.17 -8.64
CA GLU A 71 -49.66 5.51 -8.34
C GLU A 71 -49.89 4.20 -9.15
N SER A 72 -49.10 3.92 -10.19
CA SER A 72 -49.37 2.88 -11.21
C SER A 72 -48.54 1.56 -11.13
N GLU A 73 -48.05 1.17 -9.95
CA GLU A 73 -47.18 -0.01 -9.68
C GLU A 73 -45.70 0.17 -10.05
N ILE A 74 -44.84 0.25 -9.03
CA ILE A 74 -43.43 0.62 -9.20
C ILE A 74 -42.52 -0.61 -9.25
N THR A 75 -41.90 -0.80 -10.40
CA THR A 75 -40.60 -1.44 -10.53
C THR A 75 -39.62 -0.50 -11.26
N LEU A 76 -38.66 0.02 -10.48
CA LEU A 76 -37.31 0.48 -10.87
C LEU A 76 -37.13 1.83 -11.58
N ALA A 77 -36.36 2.69 -10.91
CA ALA A 77 -35.77 3.94 -11.41
C ALA A 77 -34.94 3.81 -12.71
N SER A 78 -34.62 2.60 -13.18
CA SER A 78 -33.89 2.36 -14.44
C SER A 78 -34.75 2.52 -15.70
N GLN A 79 -36.09 2.53 -15.61
CA GLN A 79 -36.97 2.59 -16.77
C GLN A 79 -37.29 4.02 -17.24
N TYR A 80 -36.99 5.05 -16.45
CA TYR A 80 -37.40 6.45 -16.71
C TYR A 80 -36.21 7.42 -16.78
N ASN A 81 -35.00 6.90 -17.00
CA ASN A 81 -33.77 7.68 -17.13
C ASN A 81 -33.88 8.75 -18.24
N GLU A 82 -34.47 8.42 -19.39
CA GLU A 82 -34.70 9.35 -20.51
C GLU A 82 -35.74 10.43 -20.17
N THR A 83 -36.83 10.05 -19.48
CA THR A 83 -37.86 10.98 -19.01
C THR A 83 -37.28 11.99 -18.01
N LEU A 84 -36.41 11.55 -17.09
CA LEU A 84 -35.75 12.46 -16.14
C LEU A 84 -34.80 13.44 -16.84
N LEU A 85 -34.13 13.01 -17.92
CA LEU A 85 -33.29 13.90 -18.72
C LEU A 85 -34.11 14.91 -19.50
N SER A 86 -35.15 14.47 -20.21
CA SER A 86 -36.02 15.36 -20.98
C SER A 86 -36.69 16.40 -20.08
N LEU A 87 -37.03 16.02 -18.85
CA LEU A 87 -37.60 16.92 -17.87
C LEU A 87 -36.60 17.91 -17.28
N ALA A 88 -35.36 17.49 -17.00
CA ALA A 88 -34.33 18.36 -16.43
C ALA A 88 -33.70 19.30 -17.47
N TYR A 89 -33.62 18.88 -18.73
CA TYR A 89 -32.84 19.54 -19.77
C TYR A 89 -33.67 19.99 -20.99
N GLY A 90 -34.89 19.47 -21.16
CA GLY A 90 -35.81 19.74 -22.27
C GLY A 90 -36.03 18.50 -23.15
N GLU A 91 -37.20 18.39 -23.79
CA GLU A 91 -37.54 17.25 -24.67
C GLU A 91 -36.57 17.05 -25.85
N ASP A 92 -35.97 18.15 -26.33
CA ASP A 92 -34.99 18.13 -27.43
C ASP A 92 -33.55 17.85 -26.95
N PHE A 93 -33.34 17.54 -25.67
CA PHE A 93 -32.01 17.30 -25.11
C PHE A 93 -31.45 15.95 -25.55
N ASP A 94 -30.30 15.96 -26.21
CA ASP A 94 -29.60 14.73 -26.60
C ASP A 94 -28.46 14.44 -25.62
N PRO A 95 -28.53 13.42 -24.74
CA PRO A 95 -27.47 13.14 -23.78
C PRO A 95 -26.11 12.79 -24.39
N PHE A 96 -26.00 12.57 -25.70
CA PHE A 96 -24.74 12.29 -26.38
C PHE A 96 -24.08 13.55 -26.97
N GLU A 97 -24.81 14.67 -27.09
CA GLU A 97 -24.27 15.96 -27.53
C GLU A 97 -23.66 16.75 -26.36
N LEU A 98 -22.43 16.40 -25.96
CA LEU A 98 -21.75 16.99 -24.79
C LEU A 98 -21.47 18.51 -24.89
N ASP A 99 -21.45 19.06 -26.09
CA ASP A 99 -21.22 20.48 -26.34
C ASP A 99 -22.47 21.35 -26.20
N GLN A 100 -23.67 20.76 -26.10
CA GLN A 100 -24.92 21.51 -26.01
C GLN A 100 -25.02 22.35 -24.73
N ASP A 101 -25.73 23.48 -24.82
CA ASP A 101 -26.04 24.31 -23.65
C ASP A 101 -27.21 23.72 -22.87
N THR A 102 -27.04 23.55 -21.56
CA THR A 102 -28.08 22.99 -20.70
C THR A 102 -29.02 24.08 -20.18
N ARG A 103 -30.33 23.79 -20.17
CA ARG A 103 -31.33 24.68 -19.52
C ARG A 103 -31.22 24.64 -17.99
N ALA A 104 -30.71 23.53 -17.44
CA ALA A 104 -30.50 23.33 -16.02
C ALA A 104 -29.48 24.31 -15.42
N LYS A 105 -29.83 24.93 -14.30
CA LYS A 105 -28.99 25.93 -13.60
C LYS A 105 -28.54 25.42 -12.23
N GLY A 106 -27.42 25.98 -11.75
CA GLY A 106 -26.84 25.67 -10.44
C GLY A 106 -25.83 24.53 -10.45
N ASP A 107 -25.35 24.18 -9.26
CA ASP A 107 -24.15 23.33 -9.10
C ASP A 107 -24.43 21.83 -9.30
N TRP A 108 -25.70 21.46 -9.46
CA TRP A 108 -26.15 20.10 -9.76
C TRP A 108 -26.40 19.87 -11.25
N ARG A 109 -26.28 20.90 -12.10
CA ARG A 109 -26.76 20.89 -13.49
C ARG A 109 -26.21 19.78 -14.38
N TYR A 110 -25.13 19.11 -14.02
CA TYR A 110 -24.58 17.98 -14.81
C TYR A 110 -24.78 16.63 -14.14
N HIS A 111 -25.36 16.59 -12.94
CA HIS A 111 -25.44 15.35 -12.15
C HIS A 111 -26.38 14.32 -12.77
N LEU A 112 -27.58 14.71 -13.21
CA LEU A 112 -28.53 13.78 -13.84
C LEU A 112 -28.00 13.26 -15.18
N TRP A 113 -27.37 14.12 -15.96
CA TRP A 113 -26.67 13.72 -17.17
C TRP A 113 -25.56 12.70 -16.89
N PHE A 114 -24.76 12.94 -15.84
CA PHE A 114 -23.70 12.04 -15.45
C PHE A 114 -24.23 10.68 -14.94
N TYR A 115 -25.27 10.71 -14.12
CA TYR A 115 -25.97 9.52 -13.63
C TYR A 115 -26.54 8.68 -14.77
N PHE A 116 -27.19 9.32 -15.76
CA PHE A 116 -27.71 8.67 -16.95
C PHE A 116 -26.60 7.92 -17.71
N LEU A 117 -25.54 8.64 -18.10
CA LEU A 117 -24.45 8.07 -18.88
C LEU A 117 -23.77 6.93 -18.12
N ASN A 118 -23.56 7.09 -16.81
CA ASN A 118 -23.04 6.04 -15.97
C ASN A 118 -23.95 4.81 -16.02
N ASN A 119 -25.24 4.96 -15.73
CA ASN A 119 -26.19 3.84 -15.63
C ASN A 119 -26.38 3.06 -16.93
N GLU A 120 -26.52 3.76 -18.05
CA GLU A 120 -26.69 3.15 -19.38
C GLU A 120 -25.37 2.56 -19.93
N GLY A 121 -24.24 2.78 -19.24
CA GLY A 121 -22.95 2.18 -19.60
C GLY A 121 -22.13 2.98 -20.62
N HIS A 122 -22.47 4.26 -20.83
CA HIS A 122 -21.75 5.19 -21.70
C HIS A 122 -20.52 5.78 -21.01
N ILE A 123 -19.52 4.91 -20.78
CA ILE A 123 -18.35 5.22 -19.94
C ILE A 123 -17.46 6.31 -20.55
N ALA A 124 -17.24 6.28 -21.87
CA ALA A 124 -16.37 7.26 -22.54
C ALA A 124 -16.97 8.67 -22.48
N GLU A 125 -18.27 8.78 -22.75
CA GLU A 125 -19.05 10.01 -22.67
C GLU A 125 -19.11 10.52 -21.23
N SER A 126 -19.22 9.62 -20.25
CA SER A 126 -19.17 9.96 -18.82
C SER A 126 -17.84 10.62 -18.43
N TRP A 127 -16.71 10.07 -18.90
CA TRP A 127 -15.39 10.66 -18.67
C TRP A 127 -15.22 12.01 -19.38
N GLN A 128 -15.76 12.13 -20.59
CA GLN A 128 -15.71 13.38 -21.33
C GLN A 128 -16.55 14.47 -20.64
N LEU A 129 -17.76 14.15 -20.20
CA LEU A 129 -18.62 15.04 -19.41
C LEU A 129 -17.93 15.47 -18.12
N PHE A 130 -17.27 14.54 -17.43
CA PHE A 130 -16.50 14.86 -16.22
C PHE A 130 -15.41 15.90 -16.50
N ASN A 131 -14.58 15.66 -17.51
CA ASN A 131 -13.44 16.53 -17.83
C ASN A 131 -13.87 17.91 -18.35
N GLN A 132 -14.88 17.96 -19.22
CA GLN A 132 -15.23 19.19 -19.94
C GLN A 132 -16.18 20.09 -19.14
N LYS A 133 -17.03 19.50 -18.27
CA LYS A 133 -18.14 20.23 -17.65
C LYS A 133 -18.15 20.11 -16.12
N ILE A 134 -18.01 18.90 -15.56
CA ILE A 134 -18.16 18.67 -14.11
C ILE A 134 -16.94 19.15 -13.32
N TYR A 135 -15.73 18.72 -13.68
CA TYR A 135 -14.52 19.15 -12.97
C TYR A 135 -14.33 20.67 -13.01
N PRO A 136 -14.46 21.35 -14.18
CA PRO A 136 -14.38 22.82 -14.23
C PRO A 136 -15.45 23.51 -13.40
N LEU A 137 -16.68 22.97 -13.36
CA LEU A 137 -17.72 23.46 -12.46
C LEU A 137 -17.25 23.38 -11.02
N CYS A 138 -16.86 22.19 -10.55
CA CYS A 138 -16.41 21.97 -9.18
C CYS A 138 -15.19 22.83 -8.81
N ALA A 139 -14.22 22.98 -9.71
CA ALA A 139 -13.03 23.80 -9.47
C ALA A 139 -13.32 25.31 -9.37
N ALA A 140 -14.39 25.79 -10.03
CA ALA A 140 -14.75 27.20 -10.10
C ALA A 140 -15.81 27.66 -9.08
N LEU A 141 -16.32 26.75 -8.23
CA LEU A 141 -17.36 27.10 -7.25
C LEU A 141 -16.83 28.10 -6.21
N HIS A 142 -17.52 29.25 -6.08
CA HIS A 142 -17.24 30.29 -5.09
C HIS A 142 -18.27 30.31 -3.95
N ASN A 143 -18.91 29.17 -3.69
CA ASN A 143 -19.99 29.05 -2.72
C ASN A 143 -19.52 29.07 -1.26
N THR A 144 -20.49 29.10 -0.33
CA THR A 144 -20.19 28.81 1.07
C THR A 144 -19.53 27.43 1.19
N ARG A 145 -18.66 27.25 2.19
CA ARG A 145 -17.95 25.98 2.41
C ARG A 145 -18.91 24.78 2.50
N ALA A 146 -20.11 24.96 3.05
CA ALA A 146 -21.08 23.88 3.19
C ALA A 146 -21.70 23.45 1.85
N ASP A 147 -22.12 24.40 1.02
CA ASP A 147 -22.78 24.12 -0.27
C ASP A 147 -21.78 23.55 -1.29
N HIS A 148 -20.55 24.05 -1.26
CA HIS A 148 -19.44 23.49 -2.05
C HIS A 148 -19.21 22.01 -1.72
N MET A 149 -19.16 21.68 -0.43
CA MET A 149 -18.92 20.31 0.04
C MET A 149 -20.06 19.35 -0.29
N GLN A 150 -21.32 19.81 -0.26
CA GLN A 150 -22.47 18.99 -0.71
C GLN A 150 -22.41 18.70 -2.20
N THR A 151 -22.01 19.68 -3.00
CA THR A 151 -21.86 19.50 -4.45
C THR A 151 -20.77 18.49 -4.77
N LEU A 152 -19.60 18.63 -4.14
CA LEU A 152 -18.50 17.67 -4.33
C LEU A 152 -18.90 16.25 -3.90
N ALA A 153 -19.56 16.09 -2.76
CA ALA A 153 -20.03 14.78 -2.29
C ALA A 153 -20.99 14.10 -3.28
N ARG A 154 -21.85 14.89 -3.93
CA ARG A 154 -22.78 14.39 -4.95
C ARG A 154 -22.05 13.78 -6.15
N TYR A 155 -21.14 14.53 -6.77
CA TYR A 155 -20.37 14.02 -7.91
C TYR A 155 -19.36 12.94 -7.51
N PHE A 156 -18.84 12.96 -6.29
CA PHE A 156 -17.92 11.93 -5.79
C PHE A 156 -18.54 10.53 -5.82
N ASN A 157 -19.81 10.39 -5.45
CA ASN A 157 -20.50 9.10 -5.49
C ASN A 157 -20.60 8.54 -6.92
N GLU A 158 -20.98 9.39 -7.87
CA GLU A 158 -21.06 8.99 -9.28
C GLU A 158 -19.68 8.69 -9.88
N LEU A 159 -18.65 9.43 -9.47
CA LEU A 159 -17.26 9.13 -9.85
C LEU A 159 -16.82 7.76 -9.32
N CYS A 160 -17.15 7.42 -8.08
CA CYS A 160 -16.86 6.09 -7.53
C CYS A 160 -17.51 4.97 -8.37
N VAL A 161 -18.76 5.17 -8.81
CA VAL A 161 -19.47 4.21 -9.69
C VAL A 161 -18.80 4.12 -11.07
N LEU A 162 -18.44 5.25 -11.67
CA LEU A 162 -17.76 5.28 -12.96
C LEU A 162 -16.38 4.58 -12.89
N MET A 163 -15.60 4.88 -11.86
CA MET A 163 -14.31 4.23 -11.60
C MET A 163 -14.44 2.71 -11.33
N GLU A 164 -15.63 2.24 -10.95
CA GLU A 164 -15.93 0.81 -10.83
C GLU A 164 -16.11 0.10 -12.14
N LYS A 165 -16.72 0.79 -13.10
CA LYS A 165 -16.91 0.27 -14.44
C LYS A 165 -15.60 0.23 -15.23
N THR A 166 -14.59 1.02 -14.84
CA THR A 166 -13.25 1.03 -15.46
C THR A 166 -12.25 0.04 -14.84
N ARG A 167 -12.71 -1.05 -14.24
CA ARG A 167 -11.81 -2.15 -13.82
C ARG A 167 -11.28 -2.96 -14.99
N ASP A 168 -12.04 -3.00 -16.09
CA ASP A 168 -11.63 -3.66 -17.32
C ASP A 168 -10.48 -2.87 -17.99
N PRO A 169 -9.34 -3.52 -18.28
CA PRO A 169 -8.23 -2.90 -19.00
C PRO A 169 -8.63 -2.23 -20.32
N ASP A 170 -9.57 -2.81 -21.07
CA ASP A 170 -9.99 -2.28 -22.38
C ASP A 170 -10.75 -0.97 -22.22
N ILE A 171 -11.55 -0.86 -21.15
CA ILE A 171 -12.27 0.36 -20.79
C ILE A 171 -11.29 1.41 -20.25
N LEU A 172 -10.32 0.99 -19.44
CA LEU A 172 -9.31 1.87 -18.85
C LEU A 172 -8.39 2.51 -19.91
N GLU A 173 -8.25 1.90 -21.09
CA GLU A 173 -7.54 2.50 -22.23
C GLU A 173 -8.11 3.87 -22.60
N SER A 174 -9.43 4.03 -22.56
CA SER A 174 -10.11 5.30 -22.87
C SER A 174 -9.84 6.44 -21.87
N VAL A 175 -9.42 6.11 -20.65
CA VAL A 175 -9.15 7.10 -19.60
C VAL A 175 -7.80 7.77 -19.86
N THR A 176 -7.78 9.10 -20.02
CA THR A 176 -6.54 9.84 -20.29
C THR A 176 -5.77 10.17 -19.00
N LYS A 177 -4.46 10.46 -19.12
CA LYS A 177 -3.66 10.99 -17.99
C LYS A 177 -4.23 12.30 -17.45
N HIS A 178 -4.82 13.14 -18.32
CA HIS A 178 -5.48 14.37 -17.91
C HIS A 178 -6.71 14.10 -17.03
N THR A 179 -7.53 13.09 -17.38
CA THR A 179 -8.65 12.63 -16.54
C THR A 179 -8.17 12.23 -15.14
N ILE A 180 -7.07 11.46 -15.06
CA ILE A 180 -6.49 11.02 -13.78
C ILE A 180 -6.02 12.20 -12.94
N MET A 181 -5.42 13.23 -13.55
CA MET A 181 -5.05 14.45 -12.83
C MET A 181 -6.27 15.21 -12.31
N ASN A 182 -7.33 15.34 -13.12
CA ASN A 182 -8.58 15.97 -12.67
C ASN A 182 -9.21 15.21 -11.49
N LEU A 183 -9.13 13.87 -11.49
CA LEU A 183 -9.57 13.03 -10.36
C LEU A 183 -8.72 13.25 -9.10
N TYR A 184 -7.40 13.36 -9.25
CA TYR A 184 -6.51 13.69 -8.13
C TYR A 184 -6.87 15.08 -7.56
N ASP A 185 -6.93 16.10 -8.39
CA ASP A 185 -7.27 17.46 -7.96
C ASP A 185 -8.67 17.56 -7.34
N PHE A 186 -9.64 16.79 -7.87
CA PHE A 186 -10.95 16.65 -7.25
C PHE A 186 -10.85 16.00 -5.87
N PHE A 187 -10.06 14.93 -5.73
CA PHE A 187 -9.89 14.22 -4.47
C PHE A 187 -9.27 15.09 -3.38
N LEU A 188 -8.28 15.93 -3.73
CA LEU A 188 -7.69 16.91 -2.80
C LEU A 188 -8.74 17.81 -2.14
N GLN A 189 -9.84 18.13 -2.84
CA GLN A 189 -10.92 18.96 -2.31
C GLN A 189 -11.86 18.19 -1.35
N VAL A 190 -11.95 16.87 -1.47
CA VAL A 190 -12.87 16.03 -0.68
C VAL A 190 -12.20 15.19 0.40
N ALA A 191 -10.88 15.00 0.34
CA ALA A 191 -10.15 14.07 1.20
C ALA A 191 -10.43 14.29 2.70
N HIS A 192 -10.49 15.54 3.14
CA HIS A 192 -10.74 15.90 4.55
C HIS A 192 -12.22 16.11 4.92
N ASN A 193 -13.16 15.79 4.03
CA ASN A 193 -14.59 15.92 4.30
C ASN A 193 -15.15 14.62 4.87
N ASP A 194 -15.10 14.44 6.18
CA ASP A 194 -15.62 13.22 6.85
C ASP A 194 -17.12 13.30 7.18
N THR A 195 -17.76 14.45 6.93
CA THR A 195 -19.18 14.66 7.26
C THR A 195 -20.14 14.13 6.22
N LEU A 196 -19.77 14.18 4.93
CA LEU A 196 -20.66 13.82 3.82
C LEU A 196 -20.17 12.62 3.01
N ILE A 197 -18.89 12.29 3.12
CA ILE A 197 -18.26 11.20 2.39
C ILE A 197 -17.61 10.30 3.42
N ASP A 198 -18.08 9.06 3.50
CA ASP A 198 -17.53 8.11 4.45
C ASP A 198 -16.09 7.69 4.06
N VAL A 199 -15.34 7.21 5.06
CA VAL A 199 -13.95 6.81 4.90
C VAL A 199 -13.83 5.60 3.96
N ALA A 200 -14.82 4.72 3.90
CA ALA A 200 -14.77 3.51 3.06
C ALA A 200 -14.83 3.87 1.56
N ALA A 201 -15.66 4.84 1.19
CA ALA A 201 -15.75 5.37 -0.16
C ALA A 201 -14.45 6.06 -0.58
N LYS A 202 -13.82 6.83 0.33
CA LYS A 202 -12.49 7.42 0.09
C LYS A 202 -11.41 6.37 -0.14
N ARG A 203 -11.37 5.33 0.71
CA ARG A 203 -10.45 4.21 0.55
C ARG A 203 -10.62 3.51 -0.80
N SER A 204 -11.86 3.24 -1.19
CA SER A 204 -12.17 2.64 -2.49
C SER A 204 -11.72 3.54 -3.64
N PHE A 205 -11.93 4.85 -3.54
CA PHE A 205 -11.48 5.83 -4.53
C PHE A 205 -9.95 5.84 -4.64
N CYS A 206 -9.22 5.91 -3.53
CA CYS A 206 -7.75 5.88 -3.51
C CYS A 206 -7.20 4.60 -4.17
N ALA A 207 -7.73 3.44 -3.82
CA ALA A 207 -7.33 2.15 -4.39
C ALA A 207 -7.55 2.09 -5.91
N ARG A 208 -8.68 2.63 -6.40
CA ARG A 208 -8.97 2.68 -7.84
C ARG A 208 -8.04 3.67 -8.55
N LEU A 209 -7.83 4.86 -7.98
CA LEU A 209 -7.01 5.89 -8.61
C LEU A 209 -5.54 5.46 -8.72
N ILE A 210 -4.99 4.80 -7.70
CA ILE A 210 -3.60 4.29 -7.76
C ILE A 210 -3.44 3.20 -8.83
N HIS A 211 -4.46 2.35 -9.03
CA HIS A 211 -4.48 1.36 -10.09
C HIS A 211 -4.52 2.02 -11.48
N MET A 212 -5.32 3.08 -11.66
CA MET A 212 -5.33 3.86 -12.90
C MET A 212 -3.98 4.52 -13.18
N MET A 213 -3.35 5.11 -12.16
CA MET A 213 -2.03 5.72 -12.25
C MET A 213 -0.96 4.68 -12.63
N LYS A 214 -1.02 3.47 -12.05
CA LYS A 214 -0.15 2.35 -12.43
C LYS A 214 -0.34 1.99 -13.90
N TYR A 215 -1.57 1.78 -14.35
CA TYR A 215 -1.87 1.40 -15.73
C TYR A 215 -1.43 2.45 -16.75
N LYS A 216 -1.45 3.74 -16.40
CA LYS A 216 -1.02 4.84 -17.28
C LYS A 216 0.43 5.27 -17.05
N ASP A 217 1.24 4.44 -16.40
CA ASP A 217 2.67 4.70 -16.13
C ASP A 217 2.92 6.08 -15.46
N MET A 218 2.03 6.48 -14.55
CA MET A 218 2.12 7.73 -13.78
C MET A 218 2.90 7.51 -12.48
N HIS A 219 4.10 6.92 -12.58
CA HIS A 219 4.89 6.41 -11.45
C HIS A 219 5.08 7.40 -10.30
N ARG A 220 5.70 8.56 -10.58
CA ARG A 220 5.99 9.58 -9.57
C ARG A 220 4.72 10.14 -8.92
N ILE A 221 3.72 10.49 -9.75
CA ILE A 221 2.46 11.07 -9.28
C ILE A 221 1.70 10.06 -8.41
N GLY A 222 1.70 8.78 -8.79
CA GLY A 222 1.06 7.72 -8.03
C GLY A 222 1.68 7.50 -6.65
N LEU A 223 3.01 7.59 -6.52
CA LEU A 223 3.65 7.52 -5.21
C LEU A 223 3.42 8.78 -4.38
N GLU A 224 3.47 9.96 -4.99
CA GLU A 224 3.14 11.21 -4.30
C GLU A 224 1.71 11.17 -3.74
N PHE A 225 0.77 10.66 -4.54
CA PHE A 225 -0.61 10.44 -4.12
C PHE A 225 -0.70 9.43 -2.95
N TYR A 226 0.04 8.32 -3.02
CA TYR A 226 0.13 7.36 -1.92
C TYR A 226 0.61 8.01 -0.62
N ILE A 227 1.74 8.74 -0.67
CA ILE A 227 2.33 9.38 0.53
C ILE A 227 1.37 10.41 1.12
N THR A 228 0.74 11.21 0.25
CA THR A 228 -0.16 12.29 0.67
C THR A 228 -1.39 11.75 1.40
N PHE A 229 -1.87 10.56 1.03
CA PHE A 229 -3.10 9.98 1.57
C PHE A 229 -2.88 8.60 2.20
N ASN A 230 -1.70 8.31 2.74
CA ASN A 230 -1.31 6.97 3.21
C ASN A 230 -2.32 6.36 4.22
N GLU A 231 -2.94 7.19 5.06
CA GLU A 231 -3.97 6.81 6.04
C GLU A 231 -5.25 6.22 5.40
N LEU A 232 -5.50 6.56 4.14
CA LEU A 232 -6.63 6.12 3.34
C LEU A 232 -6.29 4.91 2.45
N PHE A 233 -5.07 4.38 2.51
CA PHE A 233 -4.72 3.14 1.81
C PHE A 233 -4.88 1.94 2.74
N ASP A 234 -5.68 0.97 2.29
CA ASP A 234 -5.79 -0.31 2.97
C ASP A 234 -4.67 -1.25 2.51
N LEU A 235 -3.58 -1.32 3.27
CA LEU A 235 -2.48 -2.25 3.00
C LEU A 235 -2.82 -3.71 3.35
N ASN A 236 -4.08 -4.00 3.70
CA ASN A 236 -4.62 -5.35 3.65
C ASN A 236 -5.04 -5.77 2.23
N ASP A 237 -5.24 -4.84 1.31
CA ASP A 237 -5.59 -5.12 -0.09
C ASP A 237 -4.32 -5.37 -0.94
N ILE A 238 -4.07 -6.65 -1.28
CA ILE A 238 -2.88 -7.06 -2.04
C ILE A 238 -2.78 -6.36 -3.41
N PRO A 239 -3.86 -6.26 -4.23
CA PRO A 239 -3.82 -5.50 -5.48
C PRO A 239 -3.33 -4.06 -5.33
N THR A 240 -3.77 -3.37 -4.27
CA THR A 240 -3.31 -2.01 -3.95
C THR A 240 -1.82 -1.99 -3.59
N VAL A 241 -1.37 -2.90 -2.72
CA VAL A 241 0.06 -3.02 -2.35
C VAL A 241 0.92 -3.23 -3.60
N MET A 242 0.56 -4.20 -4.45
CA MET A 242 1.34 -4.50 -5.66
C MET A 242 1.31 -3.36 -6.67
N SER A 243 0.24 -2.56 -6.69
CA SER A 243 0.18 -1.35 -7.52
C SER A 243 1.13 -0.27 -7.04
N ALA A 244 1.20 -0.01 -5.73
CA ALA A 244 2.16 0.92 -5.13
C ALA A 244 3.62 0.48 -5.34
N VAL A 245 3.91 -0.82 -5.16
CA VAL A 245 5.25 -1.39 -5.43
C VAL A 245 5.61 -1.26 -6.92
N SER A 246 4.67 -1.51 -7.83
CA SER A 246 4.90 -1.32 -9.26
C SER A 246 5.21 0.13 -9.64
N LEU A 247 4.56 1.09 -9.00
CA LEU A 247 4.84 2.51 -9.21
C LEU A 247 6.26 2.88 -8.71
N SER A 248 6.74 2.21 -7.65
CA SER A 248 8.07 2.40 -7.06
C SER A 248 9.24 2.12 -8.00
N LYS A 249 9.10 1.12 -8.87
CA LYS A 249 10.18 0.67 -9.78
C LYS A 249 10.68 1.73 -10.76
N SER A 250 9.88 2.75 -11.04
CA SER A 250 10.22 3.75 -12.07
C SER A 250 10.00 5.20 -11.62
N ALA A 251 9.59 5.41 -10.37
CA ALA A 251 9.40 6.76 -9.83
C ALA A 251 10.71 7.50 -9.52
N HIS A 252 11.80 6.77 -9.26
CA HIS A 252 13.11 7.31 -8.87
C HIS A 252 13.01 8.27 -7.66
N ASP A 253 12.26 7.89 -6.64
CA ASP A 253 12.06 8.68 -5.42
C ASP A 253 12.38 7.82 -4.19
N TYR A 254 13.62 7.94 -3.70
CA TYR A 254 14.09 7.16 -2.55
C TYR A 254 13.22 7.35 -1.31
N GLN A 255 12.81 8.59 -1.02
CA GLN A 255 12.04 8.91 0.17
C GLN A 255 10.65 8.25 0.09
N ALA A 256 9.99 8.35 -1.06
CA ALA A 256 8.70 7.72 -1.31
C ALA A 256 8.75 6.20 -1.13
N VAL A 257 9.73 5.55 -1.77
CA VAL A 257 9.90 4.10 -1.71
C VAL A 257 10.26 3.64 -0.31
N HIS A 258 11.05 4.41 0.43
CA HIS A 258 11.40 4.12 1.82
C HIS A 258 10.19 4.20 2.76
N VAL A 259 9.30 5.19 2.56
CA VAL A 259 8.03 5.30 3.32
C VAL A 259 7.15 4.08 3.06
N LEU A 260 6.91 3.74 1.77
CA LEU A 260 6.12 2.57 1.40
C LEU A 260 6.71 1.26 1.96
N HIS A 261 8.03 1.10 1.90
CA HIS A 261 8.72 -0.03 2.50
C HIS A 261 8.46 -0.12 4.01
N GLY A 262 8.55 1.00 4.74
CA GLY A 262 8.24 1.05 6.17
C GLY A 262 6.80 0.65 6.49
N ASP A 263 5.85 1.12 5.69
CA ASP A 263 4.42 0.81 5.88
C ASP A 263 4.12 -0.68 5.63
N ILE A 264 4.71 -1.28 4.59
CA ILE A 264 4.59 -2.71 4.29
C ILE A 264 5.33 -3.56 5.33
N GLN A 265 6.47 -3.10 5.85
CA GLN A 265 7.18 -3.77 6.94
C GLN A 265 6.31 -3.82 8.21
N ALA A 266 5.54 -2.76 8.49
CA ALA A 266 4.57 -2.77 9.58
C ALA A 266 3.44 -3.79 9.36
N VAL A 267 3.02 -4.02 8.10
CA VAL A 267 2.08 -5.11 7.76
C VAL A 267 2.71 -6.48 8.07
N LYS A 268 3.95 -6.73 7.63
CA LYS A 268 4.66 -7.97 7.92
C LYS A 268 4.77 -8.23 9.43
N TYR A 269 5.14 -7.21 10.20
CA TYR A 269 5.18 -7.32 11.66
C TYR A 269 3.82 -7.67 12.28
N ARG A 270 2.72 -7.12 11.75
CA ARG A 270 1.37 -7.49 12.22
C ARG A 270 1.02 -8.94 11.93
N ILE A 271 1.45 -9.47 10.78
CA ILE A 271 1.27 -10.89 10.41
C ILE A 271 2.08 -11.78 11.36
N GLU A 272 3.36 -11.48 11.56
CA GLU A 272 4.24 -12.23 12.46
C GLU A 272 3.71 -12.23 13.91
N LYS A 273 3.24 -11.07 14.38
CA LYS A 273 2.61 -10.94 15.69
C LYS A 273 1.34 -11.78 15.80
N TYR A 274 0.48 -11.75 14.78
CA TYR A 274 -0.73 -12.59 14.76
C TYR A 274 -0.38 -14.08 14.86
N LYS A 275 0.60 -14.55 14.09
CA LYS A 275 1.10 -15.94 14.14
C LYS A 275 1.63 -16.29 15.54
N GLY A 276 2.34 -15.37 16.18
CA GLY A 276 2.83 -15.55 17.56
C GLY A 276 1.73 -15.56 18.62
N ASP A 277 0.67 -14.76 18.43
CA ASP A 277 -0.40 -14.55 19.42
C ASP A 277 -1.57 -15.55 19.25
N VAL A 278 -1.66 -16.29 18.14
CA VAL A 278 -2.84 -17.10 17.75
C VAL A 278 -3.24 -18.11 18.83
N VAL A 279 -2.28 -18.80 19.45
CA VAL A 279 -2.53 -19.77 20.52
C VAL A 279 -3.12 -19.07 21.75
N SER A 280 -2.57 -17.92 22.14
CA SER A 280 -3.09 -17.15 23.26
C SER A 280 -4.52 -16.65 23.00
N GLN A 281 -4.82 -16.24 21.76
CA GLN A 281 -6.16 -15.81 21.36
C GLN A 281 -7.15 -16.97 21.40
N LEU A 282 -6.78 -18.14 20.86
CA LEU A 282 -7.57 -19.36 20.93
C LEU A 282 -7.90 -19.75 22.38
N THR A 283 -6.90 -19.71 23.28
CA THR A 283 -7.11 -19.98 24.70
C THR A 283 -8.09 -18.98 25.33
N GLN A 284 -7.90 -17.67 25.13
CA GLN A 284 -8.77 -16.64 25.70
C GLN A 284 -10.23 -16.75 25.23
N ILE A 285 -10.42 -16.99 23.93
CA ILE A 285 -11.74 -17.17 23.32
C ILE A 285 -12.40 -18.46 23.82
N SER A 286 -11.64 -19.55 23.90
CA SER A 286 -12.14 -20.83 24.41
C SER A 286 -12.55 -20.72 25.88
N GLU A 287 -11.74 -20.08 26.72
CA GLU A 287 -12.11 -19.78 28.12
C GLU A 287 -13.36 -18.89 28.22
N TYR A 288 -13.54 -17.96 27.30
CA TYR A 288 -14.74 -17.12 27.28
C TYR A 288 -15.98 -17.94 26.92
N ILE A 289 -15.92 -18.74 25.85
CA ILE A 289 -17.00 -19.62 25.40
C ILE A 289 -17.37 -20.64 26.49
N MET A 290 -16.39 -21.26 27.14
CA MET A 290 -16.63 -22.22 28.22
C MET A 290 -17.22 -21.57 29.48
N ARG A 291 -16.80 -20.33 29.81
CA ARG A 291 -17.44 -19.56 30.89
C ARG A 291 -18.90 -19.24 30.57
N MET A 292 -19.20 -18.83 29.33
CA MET A 292 -20.57 -18.60 28.89
C MET A 292 -21.42 -19.86 29.02
N LYS A 293 -20.88 -21.00 28.56
CA LYS A 293 -21.53 -22.31 28.70
C LYS A 293 -21.88 -22.60 30.16
N GLN A 294 -20.91 -22.47 31.06
CA GLN A 294 -21.09 -22.71 32.50
C GLN A 294 -22.18 -21.82 33.11
N VAL A 295 -22.17 -20.50 32.82
CA VAL A 295 -23.20 -19.58 33.34
C VAL A 295 -24.60 -19.96 32.84
N ILE A 296 -24.73 -20.37 31.58
CA ILE A 296 -26.03 -20.81 31.02
C ILE A 296 -26.51 -22.09 31.72
N GLU A 297 -25.63 -23.07 31.90
CA GLU A 297 -25.97 -24.35 32.55
C GLU A 297 -26.29 -24.18 34.05
N GLU A 298 -25.50 -23.39 34.78
CA GLU A 298 -25.62 -23.23 36.24
C GLU A 298 -26.72 -22.23 36.66
N ASP A 299 -26.77 -21.04 36.04
CA ASP A 299 -27.66 -19.95 36.49
C ASP A 299 -29.03 -19.96 35.78
N HIS A 300 -29.10 -20.61 34.61
CA HIS A 300 -30.28 -20.61 33.75
C HIS A 300 -30.80 -22.00 33.36
N GLY A 301 -30.04 -23.08 33.59
CA GLY A 301 -30.43 -24.44 33.21
C GLY A 301 -31.76 -24.92 33.81
N GLY A 302 -32.12 -24.45 35.00
CA GLY A 302 -33.43 -24.73 35.61
C GLY A 302 -34.60 -23.86 35.10
N LYS A 303 -34.33 -22.84 34.27
CA LYS A 303 -35.31 -21.88 33.73
C LYS A 303 -35.52 -22.02 32.21
N ILE A 304 -34.65 -22.77 31.54
CA ILE A 304 -34.76 -23.10 30.13
C ILE A 304 -35.62 -24.37 30.04
N ASN A 305 -36.89 -24.25 29.62
CA ASN A 305 -37.74 -25.43 29.38
C ASN A 305 -37.07 -26.34 28.33
N GLU A 306 -37.20 -27.66 28.50
CA GLU A 306 -36.67 -28.68 27.56
C GLU A 306 -37.11 -28.43 26.10
N ASP A 307 -38.31 -27.87 25.91
CA ASP A 307 -38.89 -27.52 24.60
C ASP A 307 -38.64 -26.07 24.15
N SER A 308 -37.74 -25.34 24.81
CA SER A 308 -37.46 -23.96 24.43
C SER A 308 -36.47 -23.88 23.25
N PHE A 309 -36.76 -22.97 22.31
CA PHE A 309 -35.88 -22.65 21.18
C PHE A 309 -34.43 -22.32 21.59
N ILE A 310 -34.25 -21.76 22.80
CA ILE A 310 -32.94 -21.43 23.36
C ILE A 310 -32.13 -22.69 23.69
N GLN A 311 -32.76 -23.76 24.20
CA GLN A 311 -32.08 -25.04 24.47
C GLN A 311 -31.69 -25.73 23.16
N ALA A 312 -32.56 -25.68 22.14
CA ALA A 312 -32.28 -26.26 20.83
C ALA A 312 -31.07 -25.59 20.16
N ASP A 313 -31.03 -24.26 20.13
CA ASP A 313 -29.89 -23.50 19.59
C ASP A 313 -28.61 -23.70 20.41
N PHE A 314 -28.71 -23.76 21.74
CA PHE A 314 -27.57 -24.05 22.63
C PHE A 314 -27.00 -25.46 22.38
N ASN A 315 -27.86 -26.47 22.30
CA ASN A 315 -27.45 -27.85 22.03
C ASN A 315 -26.85 -27.98 20.62
N PHE A 316 -27.48 -27.37 19.62
CA PHE A 316 -26.95 -27.31 18.26
C PHE A 316 -25.55 -26.68 18.26
N PHE A 317 -25.38 -25.56 18.94
CA PHE A 317 -24.13 -24.81 18.97
C PHE A 317 -22.99 -25.55 19.70
N PHE A 318 -23.21 -26.04 20.93
CA PHE A 318 -22.14 -26.66 21.72
C PHE A 318 -21.90 -28.12 21.35
N HIS A 319 -22.96 -28.86 21.00
CA HIS A 319 -22.87 -30.31 20.76
C HIS A 319 -22.86 -30.67 19.28
N GLU A 320 -23.75 -30.12 18.44
CA GLU A 320 -23.76 -30.47 17.01
C GLU A 320 -22.63 -29.79 16.23
N CYS A 321 -22.33 -28.52 16.52
CA CYS A 321 -21.17 -27.81 15.96
C CYS A 321 -19.85 -28.11 16.70
N LYS A 322 -19.88 -28.97 17.74
CA LYS A 322 -18.70 -29.44 18.48
C LYS A 322 -17.81 -28.32 19.05
N ILE A 323 -18.38 -27.18 19.39
CA ILE A 323 -17.63 -26.01 19.88
C ILE A 323 -16.93 -26.33 21.21
N GLU A 324 -17.53 -27.16 22.07
CA GLU A 324 -16.91 -27.60 23.31
C GLU A 324 -15.65 -28.47 23.09
N GLU A 325 -15.71 -29.38 22.12
CA GLU A 325 -14.54 -30.20 21.75
C GLU A 325 -13.40 -29.29 21.30
N ILE A 326 -13.69 -28.28 20.47
CA ILE A 326 -12.70 -27.30 20.00
C ILE A 326 -12.11 -26.49 21.17
N CYS A 327 -12.95 -26.00 22.08
CA CYS A 327 -12.51 -25.15 23.20
C CYS A 327 -11.61 -25.87 24.22
N THR A 328 -11.61 -27.21 24.20
CA THR A 328 -10.84 -28.05 25.14
C THR A 328 -9.58 -28.65 24.50
N MET A 329 -9.30 -28.35 23.23
CA MET A 329 -8.11 -28.84 22.53
C MET A 329 -6.81 -28.19 23.06
N ASN A 330 -5.69 -28.92 22.94
CA ASN A 330 -4.37 -28.33 23.13
C ASN A 330 -3.89 -27.68 21.83
N PHE A 331 -4.07 -26.37 21.71
CA PHE A 331 -3.73 -25.63 20.48
C PHE A 331 -2.23 -25.60 20.17
N SER A 332 -1.35 -25.77 21.16
CA SER A 332 0.10 -25.58 20.99
C SER A 332 0.78 -26.65 20.14
N GLU A 333 0.12 -27.80 19.96
CA GLU A 333 0.62 -28.94 19.18
C GLU A 333 0.10 -28.93 17.73
N LEU A 334 -0.83 -28.02 17.41
CA LEU A 334 -1.41 -27.91 16.08
C LEU A 334 -0.55 -27.05 15.16
N PRO A 335 -0.50 -27.34 13.85
CA PRO A 335 0.09 -26.45 12.88
C PRO A 335 -0.71 -25.15 12.79
N PHE A 336 -0.07 -24.07 12.32
CA PHE A 336 -0.66 -22.73 12.33
C PHE A 336 -1.95 -22.66 11.50
N GLU A 337 -2.03 -23.39 10.40
CA GLU A 337 -3.17 -23.39 9.49
C GLU A 337 -4.42 -23.97 10.18
N GLU A 338 -4.24 -24.99 11.00
CA GLU A 338 -5.30 -25.55 11.83
C GLU A 338 -5.68 -24.58 12.96
N GLN A 339 -4.71 -23.93 13.61
CA GLN A 339 -4.97 -22.90 14.63
C GLN A 339 -5.80 -21.74 14.07
N ASP A 340 -5.44 -21.22 12.88
CA ASP A 340 -6.17 -20.15 12.20
C ASP A 340 -7.62 -20.58 11.86
N ALA A 341 -7.80 -21.80 11.33
CA ALA A 341 -9.11 -22.34 11.02
C ALA A 341 -10.01 -22.51 12.26
N LEU A 342 -9.45 -23.02 13.36
CA LEU A 342 -10.16 -23.13 14.63
C LEU A 342 -10.52 -21.75 15.18
N LEU A 343 -9.61 -20.78 15.11
CA LEU A 343 -9.86 -19.43 15.59
C LEU A 343 -11.01 -18.77 14.80
N ARG A 344 -11.03 -18.92 13.48
CA ARG A 344 -12.14 -18.47 12.62
C ARG A 344 -13.45 -19.15 13.00
N THR A 345 -13.42 -20.45 13.26
CA THR A 345 -14.60 -21.22 13.67
C THR A 345 -15.16 -20.69 14.98
N LEU A 346 -14.33 -20.50 16.01
CA LEU A 346 -14.74 -19.98 17.31
C LEU A 346 -15.24 -18.53 17.23
N LEU A 347 -14.60 -17.69 16.41
CA LEU A 347 -15.06 -16.30 16.20
C LEU A 347 -16.41 -16.24 15.47
N ASN A 348 -16.61 -17.06 14.43
CA ASN A 348 -17.90 -17.18 13.76
C ASN A 348 -18.98 -17.70 14.72
N ALA A 349 -18.61 -18.65 15.57
CA ALA A 349 -19.48 -19.19 16.60
C ALA A 349 -19.94 -18.07 17.56
N ILE A 350 -19.01 -17.25 18.06
CA ILE A 350 -19.33 -16.06 18.86
C ILE A 350 -20.27 -15.11 18.09
N ILE A 351 -20.01 -14.83 16.81
CA ILE A 351 -20.85 -13.93 16.00
C ILE A 351 -22.27 -14.46 15.84
N CYS A 352 -22.44 -15.75 15.57
CA CYS A 352 -23.75 -16.38 15.47
C CYS A 352 -24.54 -16.23 16.78
N PHE A 353 -23.88 -16.45 17.92
CA PHE A 353 -24.49 -16.26 19.24
C PHE A 353 -24.93 -14.80 19.47
N TYR A 354 -24.11 -13.82 19.11
CA TYR A 354 -24.45 -12.39 19.21
C TYR A 354 -25.54 -11.92 18.23
N LYS A 355 -25.63 -12.52 17.03
CA LYS A 355 -26.67 -12.14 16.04
C LYS A 355 -28.04 -12.69 16.42
N ALA A 356 -28.10 -13.92 16.95
CA ALA A 356 -29.34 -14.53 17.42
C ALA A 356 -30.00 -13.72 18.55
N ASP A 357 -29.20 -13.04 19.38
CA ASP A 357 -29.64 -12.14 20.45
C ASP A 357 -30.55 -10.98 19.97
N LYS A 358 -30.37 -10.49 18.72
CA LYS A 358 -31.20 -9.41 18.16
C LYS A 358 -32.58 -9.86 17.65
N THR A 359 -32.82 -11.16 17.54
CA THR A 359 -34.02 -11.73 16.90
C THR A 359 -34.92 -12.50 17.86
N LEU A 360 -34.61 -12.57 19.16
CA LEU A 360 -35.38 -13.32 20.16
C LEU A 360 -36.62 -12.55 20.67
N THR A 361 -37.53 -12.21 19.76
CA THR A 361 -38.94 -11.92 20.10
C THR A 361 -39.76 -13.19 19.87
N SER A 362 -40.48 -13.67 20.89
CA SER A 362 -41.44 -14.78 20.69
C SER A 362 -42.58 -14.37 19.77
N GLU A 363 -43.26 -15.35 19.16
CA GLU A 363 -44.48 -15.15 18.35
C GLU A 363 -45.57 -14.35 19.07
N ASP A 364 -45.59 -14.35 20.41
CA ASP A 364 -46.54 -13.58 21.23
C ASP A 364 -46.15 -12.10 21.48
N GLY A 365 -45.09 -11.58 20.84
CA GLY A 365 -44.68 -10.17 20.95
C GLY A 365 -44.09 -9.75 22.30
N ASN A 366 -43.94 -10.68 23.25
CA ASN A 366 -43.20 -10.42 24.48
C ASN A 366 -41.69 -10.32 24.17
N THR A 367 -41.07 -9.19 24.50
CA THR A 367 -39.61 -9.10 24.65
C THR A 367 -39.21 -10.10 25.72
N LYS A 368 -38.52 -11.18 25.33
CA LYS A 368 -37.86 -12.08 26.28
C LYS A 368 -36.63 -11.35 26.87
N GLU A 369 -36.89 -10.33 27.71
CA GLU A 369 -35.90 -9.68 28.58
C GLU A 369 -35.32 -10.71 29.56
N PRO A 370 -34.20 -10.48 30.28
CA PRO A 370 -32.96 -9.74 30.06
C PRO A 370 -31.73 -10.67 30.26
N ALA A 371 -31.89 -11.99 30.18
CA ALA A 371 -30.88 -12.97 30.57
C ALA A 371 -29.64 -12.99 29.65
N LEU A 372 -29.80 -12.89 28.33
CA LEU A 372 -28.66 -12.73 27.41
C LEU A 372 -27.96 -11.36 27.59
N ASN A 373 -28.73 -10.28 27.81
CA ASN A 373 -28.19 -8.96 28.11
C ASN A 373 -27.40 -8.91 29.44
N LEU A 374 -27.76 -9.73 30.43
CA LEU A 374 -27.04 -9.91 31.69
C LEU A 374 -25.78 -10.80 31.55
N LEU A 375 -25.80 -11.78 30.64
CA LEU A 375 -24.63 -12.59 30.25
C LEU A 375 -23.60 -11.77 29.43
N ILE A 376 -24.05 -10.71 28.75
CA ILE A 376 -23.26 -9.88 27.83
C ILE A 376 -22.81 -8.53 28.44
N GLY A 377 -23.47 -8.02 29.49
CA GLY A 377 -23.01 -6.86 30.27
C GLY A 377 -21.84 -7.24 31.20
N TRP A 378 -20.75 -6.47 31.37
CA TRP A 378 -20.56 -5.04 31.15
C TRP A 378 -19.07 -4.64 31.05
N GLU A 379 -18.15 -5.54 30.68
CA GLU A 379 -16.72 -5.19 30.45
C GLU A 379 -16.01 -6.08 29.39
N LYS A 380 -16.49 -7.31 29.14
CA LYS A 380 -15.83 -8.30 28.25
C LYS A 380 -16.37 -8.36 26.81
N GLY A 381 -17.63 -7.99 26.56
CA GLY A 381 -18.20 -7.97 25.19
C GLY A 381 -17.57 -6.92 24.28
N ASN A 382 -17.15 -5.78 24.83
CA ASN A 382 -16.40 -4.75 24.09
C ASN A 382 -14.98 -5.22 23.73
N GLU A 383 -14.30 -5.96 24.61
CA GLU A 383 -13.02 -6.61 24.32
C GLU A 383 -13.18 -7.68 23.23
N GLY A 384 -14.23 -8.50 23.29
CA GLY A 384 -14.56 -9.48 22.24
C GLY A 384 -14.89 -8.83 20.88
N MET A 385 -15.60 -7.70 20.87
CA MET A 385 -15.88 -6.93 19.64
C MET A 385 -14.66 -6.18 19.11
N LYS A 386 -13.77 -5.70 19.99
CA LYS A 386 -12.47 -5.14 19.62
C LYS A 386 -11.55 -6.22 19.06
N LEU A 387 -11.50 -7.39 19.68
CA LEU A 387 -10.75 -8.57 19.22
C LEU A 387 -11.31 -9.04 17.87
N ARG A 388 -12.64 -9.11 17.71
CA ARG A 388 -13.32 -9.35 16.42
C ARG A 388 -12.89 -8.35 15.36
N ASN A 389 -12.98 -7.04 15.63
CA ASN A 389 -12.65 -6.03 14.62
C ASN A 389 -11.15 -6.05 14.28
N ARG A 390 -10.28 -6.33 15.27
CA ARG A 390 -8.84 -6.48 15.09
C ARG A 390 -8.51 -7.72 14.27
N ILE A 391 -9.16 -8.85 14.52
CA ILE A 391 -8.95 -10.10 13.78
C ILE A 391 -9.58 -10.01 12.39
N LEU A 392 -10.82 -9.51 12.23
CA LEU A 392 -11.44 -9.27 10.91
C LEU A 392 -10.64 -8.28 10.06
N SER A 393 -9.99 -7.28 10.65
CA SER A 393 -9.07 -6.40 9.91
C SER A 393 -7.78 -7.08 9.44
N LEU A 394 -7.50 -8.28 9.93
CA LEU A 394 -6.35 -9.11 9.56
C LEU A 394 -6.73 -10.29 8.64
N LEU A 395 -8.03 -10.53 8.40
CA LEU A 395 -8.55 -11.72 7.72
C LEU A 395 -8.95 -11.42 6.27
N PRO A 396 -8.05 -11.62 5.28
CA PRO A 396 -8.45 -11.68 3.87
C PRO A 396 -9.24 -12.97 3.58
N GLU A 397 -10.10 -12.92 2.56
CA GLU A 397 -10.84 -14.08 2.02
C GLU A 397 -9.89 -15.19 1.50
N GLU A 398 -8.66 -14.83 1.14
CA GLU A 398 -7.65 -15.68 0.50
C GLU A 398 -6.66 -16.34 1.50
N GLY A 399 -6.78 -16.06 2.80
CA GLY A 399 -5.92 -16.63 3.85
C GLY A 399 -4.64 -15.83 4.14
N ILE A 400 -4.09 -15.99 5.36
CA ILE A 400 -2.95 -15.19 5.84
C ILE A 400 -1.60 -15.64 5.26
N GLU A 401 -1.47 -16.90 4.85
CA GLU A 401 -0.26 -17.41 4.18
C GLU A 401 -0.04 -16.76 2.83
N TYR A 402 -1.08 -16.70 1.98
CA TYR A 402 -1.01 -16.02 0.69
C TYR A 402 -0.56 -14.57 0.87
N ARG A 403 -1.13 -13.91 1.87
CA ARG A 403 -0.78 -12.54 2.24
C ARG A 403 0.68 -12.41 2.68
N GLU A 404 1.18 -13.30 3.52
CA GLU A 404 2.57 -13.31 3.96
C GLU A 404 3.53 -13.42 2.77
N ILE A 405 3.24 -14.32 1.81
CA ILE A 405 4.03 -14.50 0.59
C ILE A 405 4.03 -13.21 -0.25
N MET A 406 2.87 -12.62 -0.49
CA MET A 406 2.76 -11.40 -1.31
C MET A 406 3.43 -10.18 -0.64
N ILE A 407 3.33 -10.05 0.68
CA ILE A 407 3.99 -8.98 1.44
C ILE A 407 5.51 -9.19 1.46
N ALA A 408 5.98 -10.42 1.60
CA ALA A 408 7.41 -10.73 1.51
C ALA A 408 7.96 -10.42 0.11
N ASP A 409 7.25 -10.78 -0.94
CA ASP A 409 7.62 -10.45 -2.33
C ASP A 409 7.62 -8.94 -2.58
N ALA A 410 6.61 -8.21 -2.08
CA ALA A 410 6.55 -6.76 -2.14
C ALA A 410 7.78 -6.10 -1.47
N LEU A 411 8.17 -6.57 -0.28
CA LEU A 411 9.34 -6.07 0.43
C LEU A 411 10.63 -6.35 -0.33
N LEU A 412 10.80 -7.55 -0.88
CA LEU A 412 11.96 -7.90 -1.70
C LEU A 412 12.11 -6.96 -2.90
N GLN A 413 11.00 -6.69 -3.61
CA GLN A 413 11.00 -5.76 -4.74
C GLN A 413 11.36 -4.33 -4.34
N LEU A 414 10.90 -3.86 -3.18
CA LEU A 414 11.25 -2.54 -2.66
C LEU A 414 12.69 -2.47 -2.17
N ASP A 415 13.20 -3.52 -1.53
CA ASP A 415 14.59 -3.65 -1.12
C ASP A 415 15.54 -3.61 -2.34
N GLU A 416 15.15 -4.19 -3.46
CA GLU A 416 15.90 -4.05 -4.72
C GLU A 416 15.94 -2.60 -5.20
N CYS A 417 14.80 -1.89 -5.16
CA CYS A 417 14.72 -0.49 -5.58
C CYS A 417 15.52 0.43 -4.64
N LEU A 418 15.44 0.20 -3.33
CA LEU A 418 16.19 0.96 -2.33
C LEU A 418 17.69 0.69 -2.41
N ALA A 419 18.10 -0.55 -2.67
CA ALA A 419 19.50 -0.88 -2.90
C ALA A 419 20.05 -0.14 -4.13
N GLU A 420 19.28 -0.09 -5.22
CA GLU A 420 19.63 0.64 -6.44
C GLU A 420 19.85 2.13 -6.15
N PHE A 421 18.88 2.81 -5.52
CA PHE A 421 19.01 4.21 -5.14
C PHE A 421 20.17 4.46 -4.16
N TYR A 422 20.38 3.55 -3.22
CA TYR A 422 21.46 3.69 -2.24
C TYR A 422 22.84 3.54 -2.89
N MET A 423 23.00 2.64 -3.86
CA MET A 423 24.27 2.48 -4.58
C MET A 423 24.65 3.71 -5.40
N ASP A 424 23.68 4.49 -5.88
CA ASP A 424 23.94 5.77 -6.57
C ASP A 424 24.62 6.78 -5.63
N ASP A 425 24.18 6.86 -4.36
CA ASP A 425 24.70 7.80 -3.36
C ASP A 425 25.87 7.24 -2.53
N LEU A 426 26.08 5.91 -2.53
CA LEU A 426 27.04 5.23 -1.66
C LEU A 426 28.48 5.71 -1.89
N SER A 427 28.90 5.90 -3.14
CA SER A 427 30.25 6.37 -3.48
C SER A 427 30.56 7.72 -2.79
N ALA A 428 29.63 8.68 -2.86
CA ALA A 428 29.79 9.97 -2.21
C ALA A 428 29.80 9.87 -0.67
N ALA A 429 29.00 8.97 -0.10
CA ALA A 429 28.99 8.71 1.33
C ALA A 429 30.32 8.11 1.83
N VAL A 430 30.87 7.14 1.10
CA VAL A 430 32.18 6.50 1.38
C VAL A 430 33.30 7.52 1.33
N GLU A 431 33.36 8.35 0.29
CA GLU A 431 34.35 9.42 0.18
C GLU A 431 34.27 10.39 1.37
N ALA A 432 33.07 10.78 1.79
CA ALA A 432 32.88 11.68 2.92
C ALA A 432 33.38 11.07 4.24
N VAL A 433 33.26 9.75 4.41
CA VAL A 433 33.80 9.01 5.56
C VAL A 433 35.33 8.93 5.49
N GLN A 434 35.90 8.64 4.31
CA GLN A 434 37.35 8.55 4.13
C GLN A 434 38.06 9.90 4.34
N ARG A 435 37.50 11.01 3.84
CA ARG A 435 38.03 12.36 4.09
C ARG A 435 38.09 12.71 5.58
N LYS A 436 37.19 12.15 6.40
CA LYS A 436 37.27 12.26 7.86
C LYS A 436 38.40 11.39 8.40
N SER A 437 38.52 10.14 7.96
CA SER A 437 39.59 9.22 8.37
C SER A 437 40.99 9.82 8.19
N GLU A 438 41.24 10.52 7.08
CA GLU A 438 42.53 11.17 6.79
C GLU A 438 42.95 12.20 7.86
N GLN A 439 42.00 12.75 8.61
CA GLN A 439 42.28 13.68 9.70
C GLN A 439 42.73 12.95 10.99
N TYR A 440 42.47 11.65 11.10
CA TYR A 440 42.71 10.84 12.30
C TYR A 440 43.79 9.75 12.12
N ASP A 441 44.07 9.33 10.89
CA ASP A 441 45.10 8.33 10.59
C ASP A 441 46.50 8.97 10.52
N GLN A 442 47.22 8.96 11.64
CA GLN A 442 48.59 9.49 11.75
C GLN A 442 49.69 8.42 11.74
N GLU A 443 49.33 7.14 11.85
CA GLU A 443 50.31 6.04 11.97
C GLU A 443 50.58 5.36 10.60
N PRO A 444 51.84 5.17 10.22
CA PRO A 444 52.19 4.47 9.00
C PRO A 444 51.80 2.98 9.08
N VAL A 445 51.17 2.47 8.02
CA VAL A 445 50.69 1.08 7.93
C VAL A 445 51.73 0.20 7.23
N ASP A 446 52.05 -0.98 7.80
CA ASP A 446 52.90 -1.98 7.14
C ASP A 446 52.10 -2.77 6.10
N LEU A 447 52.20 -2.33 4.84
CA LEU A 447 51.49 -2.93 3.71
C LEU A 447 51.90 -4.39 3.45
N LYS A 448 53.15 -4.79 3.73
CA LYS A 448 53.59 -6.19 3.50
C LYS A 448 52.92 -7.15 4.47
N GLN A 449 52.85 -6.74 5.74
CA GLN A 449 52.14 -7.52 6.74
C GLN A 449 50.62 -7.55 6.45
N GLY A 450 50.08 -6.44 5.93
CA GLY A 450 48.69 -6.35 5.49
C GLY A 450 48.35 -7.30 4.34
N GLU A 451 49.23 -7.42 3.34
CA GLU A 451 49.08 -8.39 2.25
C GLU A 451 49.01 -9.83 2.77
N THR A 452 49.86 -10.20 3.73
CA THR A 452 49.85 -11.55 4.32
C THR A 452 48.53 -11.82 5.07
N LEU A 453 48.04 -10.86 5.85
CA LEU A 453 46.77 -10.97 6.58
C LEU A 453 45.56 -11.04 5.63
N LEU A 454 45.60 -10.26 4.56
CA LEU A 454 44.58 -10.28 3.53
C LEU A 454 44.54 -11.65 2.83
N GLU A 455 45.71 -12.22 2.49
CA GLU A 455 45.80 -13.54 1.86
C GLU A 455 45.23 -14.65 2.76
N GLU A 456 45.59 -14.65 4.04
CA GLU A 456 45.04 -15.58 5.03
C GLU A 456 43.51 -15.43 5.16
N THR A 457 43.02 -14.20 5.28
CA THR A 457 41.59 -13.92 5.42
C THR A 457 40.84 -14.33 4.15
N PHE A 458 41.28 -13.85 2.97
CA PHE A 458 40.58 -14.03 1.70
C PHE A 458 40.50 -15.49 1.26
N THR A 459 41.57 -16.26 1.50
CA THR A 459 41.60 -17.70 1.21
C THR A 459 40.66 -18.48 2.12
N SER A 460 40.59 -18.10 3.40
CA SER A 460 39.74 -18.77 4.40
C SER A 460 38.27 -18.31 4.39
N LEU A 461 37.90 -17.32 3.57
CA LEU A 461 36.51 -16.91 3.41
C LEU A 461 35.64 -18.07 2.91
N LEU A 462 34.62 -18.36 3.70
CA LEU A 462 33.48 -19.19 3.32
C LEU A 462 32.38 -18.31 2.72
N PRO A 463 31.50 -18.88 1.87
CA PRO A 463 30.23 -18.24 1.54
C PRO A 463 29.50 -17.94 2.85
N VAL A 464 29.03 -16.71 3.04
CA VAL A 464 28.29 -16.29 4.25
C VAL A 464 26.88 -15.91 3.83
N ASN A 465 25.92 -16.18 4.73
CA ASN A 465 24.53 -15.71 4.75
C ASN A 465 24.12 -14.91 3.51
N GLY A 466 23.60 -15.63 2.54
CA GLY A 466 23.17 -15.15 1.24
C GLY A 466 22.47 -16.31 0.50
N PRO A 467 22.03 -16.12 -0.75
CA PRO A 467 21.42 -17.19 -1.53
C PRO A 467 22.37 -18.39 -1.65
N VAL A 468 21.82 -19.59 -1.47
CA VAL A 468 22.55 -20.86 -1.56
C VAL A 468 23.29 -20.91 -2.89
N LEU A 469 24.61 -21.09 -2.83
CA LEU A 469 25.45 -21.23 -4.01
C LEU A 469 25.17 -22.58 -4.68
N THR A 470 25.11 -22.58 -6.00
CA THR A 470 25.16 -23.80 -6.81
C THR A 470 26.57 -24.37 -6.82
N ASP A 471 26.71 -25.67 -7.13
CA ASP A 471 28.02 -26.35 -7.27
C ASP A 471 28.99 -25.64 -8.24
N ALA A 472 28.46 -24.91 -9.23
CA ALA A 472 29.26 -24.13 -10.17
C ALA A 472 29.78 -22.84 -9.52
N GLU A 473 28.94 -22.16 -8.76
CA GLU A 473 29.29 -20.94 -8.02
C GLU A 473 30.29 -21.23 -6.89
N GLU A 474 30.13 -22.34 -6.15
CA GLU A 474 31.09 -22.75 -5.12
C GLU A 474 32.47 -22.97 -5.73
N ARG A 475 32.55 -23.69 -6.86
CA ARG A 475 33.82 -23.92 -7.57
C ARG A 475 34.47 -22.62 -8.04
N ARG A 476 33.70 -21.66 -8.55
CA ARG A 476 34.23 -20.34 -8.93
C ARG A 476 34.74 -19.57 -7.72
N PHE A 477 33.98 -19.58 -6.63
CA PHE A 477 34.33 -18.89 -5.38
C PHE A 477 35.61 -19.45 -4.76
N GLU A 478 35.76 -20.78 -4.67
CA GLU A 478 36.98 -21.42 -4.20
C GLU A 478 38.18 -21.06 -5.08
N LYS A 479 38.03 -21.17 -6.40
CA LYS A 479 39.09 -20.83 -7.36
C LYS A 479 39.49 -19.35 -7.27
N ALA A 480 38.54 -18.45 -7.02
CA ALA A 480 38.80 -17.02 -6.82
C ALA A 480 39.73 -16.76 -5.63
N GLY A 481 39.71 -17.60 -4.58
CA GLY A 481 40.64 -17.49 -3.46
C GLY A 481 42.11 -17.55 -3.87
N SER A 482 42.44 -18.39 -4.86
CA SER A 482 43.80 -18.49 -5.43
C SER A 482 44.19 -17.36 -6.39
N ARG A 483 43.24 -16.45 -6.69
CA ARG A 483 43.40 -15.35 -7.66
C ARG A 483 43.50 -13.98 -7.00
N LEU A 484 43.79 -13.92 -5.69
CA LEU A 484 43.93 -12.66 -4.95
C LEU A 484 44.90 -11.68 -5.64
N ASN A 485 46.01 -12.18 -6.20
CA ASN A 485 46.97 -11.34 -6.92
C ASN A 485 46.35 -10.58 -8.10
N THR A 486 45.31 -11.13 -8.74
CA THR A 486 44.59 -10.45 -9.83
C THR A 486 43.72 -9.31 -9.30
N LEU A 487 43.10 -9.46 -8.12
CA LEU A 487 42.39 -8.38 -7.43
C LEU A 487 43.36 -7.23 -7.06
N LEU A 488 44.58 -7.56 -6.66
CA LEU A 488 45.61 -6.61 -6.23
C LEU A 488 46.45 -6.02 -7.39
N GLU A 489 46.07 -6.24 -8.65
CA GLU A 489 46.73 -5.60 -9.81
C GLU A 489 46.49 -4.07 -9.83
N SER A 490 45.33 -3.62 -9.35
CA SER A 490 45.09 -2.19 -9.10
C SER A 490 45.87 -1.75 -7.87
N GLY A 491 46.76 -0.76 -8.05
CA GLY A 491 47.54 -0.18 -6.96
C GLY A 491 46.65 0.41 -5.86
N GLU A 492 45.50 0.96 -6.24
CA GLU A 492 44.55 1.57 -5.32
C GLU A 492 43.76 0.53 -4.52
N VAL A 493 43.23 -0.51 -5.18
CA VAL A 493 42.59 -1.66 -4.51
C VAL A 493 43.55 -2.30 -3.53
N ARG A 494 44.82 -2.47 -3.94
CA ARG A 494 45.86 -3.01 -3.07
C ARG A 494 46.08 -2.12 -1.85
N ARG A 495 46.22 -0.80 -2.03
CA ARG A 495 46.40 0.17 -0.95
C ARG A 495 45.24 0.11 0.05
N LEU A 496 44.00 0.13 -0.45
CA LEU A 496 42.79 0.12 0.36
C LEU A 496 42.65 -1.17 1.18
N LEU A 497 42.70 -2.35 0.53
CA LEU A 497 42.47 -3.62 1.22
C LEU A 497 43.57 -3.97 2.21
N THR A 498 44.84 -3.81 1.83
CA THR A 498 45.97 -4.13 2.71
C THR A 498 46.07 -3.15 3.89
N GLY A 499 45.76 -1.88 3.64
CA GLY A 499 45.63 -0.85 4.66
C GLY A 499 44.52 -1.19 5.65
N ALA A 500 43.32 -1.50 5.14
CA ALA A 500 42.15 -1.83 5.95
C ALA A 500 42.37 -3.06 6.85
N GLU A 501 42.99 -4.13 6.32
CA GLU A 501 43.30 -5.34 7.10
C GLU A 501 44.26 -5.06 8.27
N MET A 502 45.29 -4.25 8.04
CA MET A 502 46.21 -3.85 9.11
C MET A 502 45.52 -2.97 10.15
N LYS A 503 44.77 -1.95 9.71
CA LYS A 503 44.00 -1.08 10.61
C LYS A 503 43.01 -1.90 11.44
N TRP A 504 42.35 -2.89 10.84
CA TRP A 504 41.44 -3.81 11.52
C TRP A 504 42.14 -4.59 12.63
N LYS A 505 43.28 -5.22 12.31
CA LYS A 505 44.08 -5.96 13.30
C LYS A 505 44.56 -5.07 14.44
N ASN A 506 45.08 -3.89 14.13
CA ASN A 506 45.55 -2.92 15.12
C ASN A 506 44.40 -2.46 16.02
N GLN A 507 43.23 -2.21 15.44
CA GLN A 507 42.05 -1.80 16.18
C GLN A 507 41.59 -2.91 17.15
N LEU A 508 41.56 -4.17 16.73
CA LEU A 508 41.23 -5.31 17.58
C LEU A 508 42.22 -5.50 18.73
N GLN A 509 43.52 -5.32 18.49
CA GLN A 509 44.57 -5.42 19.52
C GLN A 509 44.46 -4.34 20.60
N ASN A 510 43.88 -3.19 20.25
CA ASN A 510 43.73 -2.04 21.13
C ASN A 510 42.36 -1.99 21.84
N LEU A 511 41.52 -3.03 21.71
CA LEU A 511 40.20 -3.07 22.35
C LEU A 511 40.30 -3.39 23.86
N PRO A 512 39.70 -2.59 24.75
CA PRO A 512 39.56 -2.97 26.16
C PRO A 512 38.62 -4.18 26.30
N GLN A 513 38.93 -5.10 27.21
CA GLN A 513 38.22 -6.39 27.40
C GLN A 513 36.77 -6.27 27.92
N SER A 514 36.22 -5.07 28.08
CA SER A 514 34.85 -4.88 28.58
C SER A 514 34.09 -3.82 27.78
N VAL A 515 32.86 -4.21 27.36
CA VAL A 515 31.86 -3.50 26.54
C VAL A 515 32.11 -3.56 25.03
N GLN A 516 31.05 -3.86 24.26
CA GLN A 516 31.05 -3.82 22.79
C GLN A 516 31.61 -2.47 22.31
N PRO A 517 32.77 -2.45 21.64
CA PRO A 517 33.42 -1.19 21.32
C PRO A 517 32.78 -0.58 20.08
N VAL A 518 32.07 0.53 20.29
CA VAL A 518 31.67 1.44 19.21
C VAL A 518 32.84 2.38 18.96
N SER A 519 33.33 2.45 17.72
CA SER A 519 34.48 3.29 17.36
C SER A 519 34.32 3.80 15.95
N GLU A 520 34.49 5.11 15.75
CA GLU A 520 34.49 5.74 14.42
C GLU A 520 35.56 5.11 13.50
N LYS A 521 36.64 4.57 14.09
CA LYS A 521 37.69 3.86 13.34
C LYS A 521 37.16 2.62 12.62
N PHE A 522 36.18 1.91 13.18
CA PHE A 522 35.57 0.78 12.49
C PHE A 522 34.81 1.22 11.25
N THR A 523 34.09 2.35 11.32
CA THR A 523 33.44 2.95 10.16
C THR A 523 34.46 3.32 9.08
N TYR A 524 35.58 3.93 9.45
CA TYR A 524 36.64 4.29 8.49
C TYR A 524 37.26 3.07 7.81
N ILE A 525 37.53 2.01 8.57
CA ILE A 525 38.07 0.76 8.03
C ILE A 525 37.09 0.11 7.06
N VAL A 526 35.79 0.08 7.39
CA VAL A 526 34.75 -0.45 6.49
C VAL A 526 34.66 0.38 5.21
N ALA A 527 34.82 1.71 5.28
CA ALA A 527 34.83 2.58 4.12
C ALA A 527 35.91 2.19 3.11
N ASP A 528 37.12 1.87 3.58
CA ASP A 528 38.22 1.42 2.72
C ASP A 528 37.88 0.10 1.99
N TYR A 529 37.17 -0.83 2.64
CA TYR A 529 36.70 -2.06 1.97
C TYR A 529 35.63 -1.78 0.91
N VAL A 530 34.66 -0.92 1.21
CA VAL A 530 33.58 -0.58 0.27
C VAL A 530 34.16 0.13 -0.96
N GLN A 531 35.06 1.11 -0.76
CA GLN A 531 35.75 1.80 -1.86
C GLN A 531 36.54 0.82 -2.74
N ALA A 532 37.15 -0.21 -2.14
CA ALA A 532 37.90 -1.20 -2.91
C ALA A 532 37.03 -1.99 -3.91
N VAL A 533 35.72 -2.14 -3.65
CA VAL A 533 34.78 -2.76 -4.61
C VAL A 533 34.61 -1.88 -5.84
N GLU A 534 34.39 -0.58 -5.62
CA GLU A 534 34.24 0.41 -6.70
C GLU A 534 35.51 0.49 -7.56
N GLU A 535 36.66 0.67 -6.92
CA GLU A 535 37.96 0.74 -7.59
C GLU A 535 38.30 -0.52 -8.38
N PHE A 536 37.89 -1.69 -7.87
CA PHE A 536 38.07 -2.94 -8.56
C PHE A 536 37.21 -3.03 -9.83
N LEU A 537 35.94 -2.62 -9.76
CA LEU A 537 35.04 -2.57 -10.92
C LEU A 537 35.52 -1.56 -11.97
N ILE A 538 35.97 -0.38 -11.53
CA ILE A 538 36.61 0.65 -12.39
C ILE A 538 37.80 0.04 -13.14
N HIS A 539 38.74 -0.54 -12.40
CA HIS A 539 39.96 -1.10 -12.96
C HIS A 539 39.67 -2.19 -13.99
N MET A 540 38.70 -3.06 -13.67
CA MET A 540 38.27 -4.15 -14.53
C MET A 540 37.70 -3.67 -15.86
N LEU A 541 36.80 -2.70 -15.83
CA LEU A 541 36.18 -2.14 -17.04
C LEU A 541 37.19 -1.40 -17.92
N VAL A 542 38.13 -0.68 -17.31
CA VAL A 542 39.23 -0.01 -18.02
C VAL A 542 40.16 -1.03 -18.69
N LYS A 543 40.52 -2.11 -17.98
CA LYS A 543 41.33 -3.20 -18.53
C LYS A 543 40.64 -3.91 -19.71
N MET A 544 39.31 -4.05 -19.64
CA MET A 544 38.48 -4.57 -20.73
C MET A 544 38.47 -3.63 -21.95
N LYS A 545 38.37 -2.30 -21.73
CA LYS A 545 38.50 -1.32 -22.83
C LYS A 545 39.79 -1.50 -23.60
N ALA A 546 40.91 -1.74 -22.92
CA ALA A 546 42.18 -1.97 -23.59
C ALA A 546 42.19 -3.21 -24.51
N LYS A 547 41.26 -4.16 -24.30
CA LYS A 547 41.11 -5.38 -25.11
C LYS A 547 40.03 -5.28 -26.20
N LYS A 548 39.10 -4.32 -26.12
CA LYS A 548 37.93 -4.19 -27.01
C LYS A 548 37.93 -2.83 -27.72
N GLU A 549 37.71 -2.83 -29.04
CA GLU A 549 37.81 -1.63 -29.88
C GLU A 549 36.69 -0.60 -29.63
N LYS A 550 35.52 -1.04 -29.14
CA LYS A 550 34.45 -0.17 -28.64
C LYS A 550 33.88 -0.75 -27.35
N MET A 551 33.85 0.07 -26.31
CA MET A 551 33.10 -0.23 -25.10
C MET A 551 31.72 0.42 -25.18
N PRO A 552 30.67 -0.22 -24.64
CA PRO A 552 29.37 0.42 -24.48
C PRO A 552 29.49 1.66 -23.58
N LEU A 553 28.60 2.62 -23.83
CA LEU A 553 28.45 3.81 -22.99
C LEU A 553 27.75 3.45 -21.69
N MET A 554 28.05 4.21 -20.64
CA MET A 554 27.39 4.10 -19.34
C MET A 554 26.69 5.41 -19.03
N ASP A 555 25.41 5.31 -18.66
CA ASP A 555 24.62 6.48 -18.29
C ASP A 555 25.04 6.95 -16.90
N VAL A 556 25.44 8.20 -16.80
CA VAL A 556 25.82 8.89 -15.56
C VAL A 556 24.94 10.11 -15.33
N VAL A 557 24.77 10.47 -14.06
CA VAL A 557 24.05 11.67 -13.65
C VAL A 557 25.08 12.74 -13.31
N THR A 558 25.05 13.85 -14.04
CA THR A 558 25.93 14.99 -13.76
C THR A 558 25.33 15.90 -12.69
N SER A 559 26.13 16.83 -12.14
CA SER A 559 25.73 17.78 -11.10
C SER A 559 24.53 18.67 -11.43
N GLU A 560 24.11 18.72 -12.71
CA GLU A 560 22.91 19.42 -13.19
C GLU A 560 21.68 18.49 -13.35
N ALA A 561 21.76 17.26 -12.83
CA ALA A 561 20.75 16.20 -12.98
C ALA A 561 20.44 15.80 -14.44
N VAL A 562 21.34 16.13 -15.38
CA VAL A 562 21.24 15.69 -16.78
C VAL A 562 21.89 14.30 -16.91
N ARG A 563 21.08 13.31 -17.32
CA ARG A 563 21.58 11.98 -17.70
C ARG A 563 22.38 12.11 -18.99
N THR A 564 23.66 11.79 -18.93
CA THR A 564 24.58 11.78 -20.09
C THR A 564 25.25 10.42 -20.17
N SER A 565 25.53 9.94 -21.37
CA SER A 565 26.22 8.66 -21.57
C SER A 565 27.72 8.89 -21.75
N VAL A 566 28.54 8.39 -20.82
CA VAL A 566 30.01 8.49 -20.86
C VAL A 566 30.63 7.20 -21.35
N GLU A 567 31.70 7.31 -22.14
CA GLU A 567 32.46 6.14 -22.58
C GLU A 567 33.35 5.63 -21.46
N ILE A 568 33.31 4.32 -21.21
CA ILE A 568 34.18 3.65 -20.24
C ILE A 568 35.64 4.07 -20.46
N GLY A 569 36.38 4.44 -19.41
CA GLY A 569 37.79 4.83 -19.47
C GLY A 569 38.10 6.18 -20.11
N SER A 570 37.11 7.06 -20.31
CA SER A 570 37.31 8.50 -20.58
C SER A 570 37.65 9.27 -19.30
N GLU A 571 38.12 10.52 -19.37
CA GLU A 571 38.31 11.36 -18.16
C GLU A 571 36.99 11.57 -17.39
N GLU A 572 35.90 11.79 -18.12
CA GLU A 572 34.56 11.97 -17.55
C GLU A 572 34.07 10.71 -16.82
N TYR A 573 34.43 9.53 -17.32
CA TYR A 573 34.13 8.26 -16.66
C TYR A 573 34.78 8.16 -15.26
N TYR A 574 35.99 8.66 -15.06
CA TYR A 574 36.63 8.62 -13.74
C TYR A 574 36.05 9.64 -12.76
N GLN A 575 35.30 10.64 -13.23
CA GLN A 575 34.77 11.72 -12.40
C GLN A 575 33.32 11.51 -11.98
N PHE A 576 32.52 10.81 -12.79
CA PHE A 576 31.06 10.77 -12.64
C PHE A 576 30.47 9.39 -12.39
N VAL A 577 31.29 8.34 -12.46
CA VAL A 577 30.78 6.97 -12.32
C VAL A 577 30.75 6.57 -10.86
N THR A 578 29.62 6.02 -10.43
CA THR A 578 29.37 5.52 -9.09
C THR A 578 29.17 4.00 -9.09
N LEU A 579 29.11 3.43 -7.89
CA LEU A 579 28.69 2.04 -7.65
C LEU A 579 27.33 1.72 -8.28
N GLY A 580 26.37 2.65 -8.23
CA GLY A 580 25.06 2.49 -8.86
C GLY A 580 25.16 2.38 -10.39
N ASN A 581 26.01 3.20 -11.03
CA ASN A 581 26.26 3.07 -12.47
C ASN A 581 26.83 1.67 -12.83
N PHE A 582 27.74 1.12 -12.03
CA PHE A 582 28.26 -0.23 -12.26
C PHE A 582 27.20 -1.31 -12.09
N TYR A 583 26.35 -1.19 -11.08
CA TYR A 583 25.25 -2.10 -10.85
C TYR A 583 24.28 -2.12 -12.04
N HIS A 584 23.89 -0.95 -12.56
CA HIS A 584 23.09 -0.82 -13.77
C HIS A 584 23.77 -1.40 -15.01
N TYR A 585 25.06 -1.13 -15.15
CA TYR A 585 25.85 -1.65 -16.26
C TYR A 585 25.91 -3.19 -16.24
N LEU A 586 26.14 -3.81 -15.07
CA LEU A 586 26.15 -5.27 -14.92
C LEU A 586 24.76 -5.86 -15.20
N SER A 587 23.69 -5.18 -14.82
CA SER A 587 22.32 -5.59 -15.13
C SER A 587 22.05 -5.61 -16.64
N ALA A 588 22.41 -4.53 -17.34
CA ALA A 588 22.11 -4.35 -18.76
C ALA A 588 23.07 -5.13 -19.68
N ASN A 589 24.37 -5.10 -19.37
CA ASN A 589 25.46 -5.54 -20.25
C ASN A 589 26.30 -6.69 -19.67
N GLY A 590 25.96 -7.20 -18.48
CA GLY A 590 26.79 -8.14 -17.70
C GLY A 590 27.16 -9.43 -18.43
N THR A 591 26.33 -9.94 -19.35
CA THR A 591 26.66 -11.14 -20.15
C THR A 591 27.96 -11.03 -20.92
N SER A 592 28.40 -9.80 -21.24
CA SER A 592 29.66 -9.53 -21.95
C SER A 592 30.88 -9.36 -21.04
N LEU A 593 30.66 -9.23 -19.72
CA LEU A 593 31.68 -9.09 -18.68
C LEU A 593 31.87 -10.36 -17.87
N LEU A 594 30.83 -11.18 -17.74
CA LEU A 594 30.81 -12.36 -16.89
C LEU A 594 31.48 -13.56 -17.57
N THR A 595 31.95 -14.51 -16.78
CA THR A 595 32.37 -15.82 -17.29
C THR A 595 31.18 -16.55 -17.91
N ALA A 596 31.43 -17.46 -18.85
CA ALA A 596 30.36 -18.14 -19.61
C ALA A 596 29.37 -18.92 -18.73
N ASP A 597 29.78 -19.28 -17.51
CA ASP A 597 29.03 -20.04 -16.53
C ASP A 597 28.48 -19.19 -15.36
N ALA A 598 28.71 -17.86 -15.38
CA ALA A 598 28.19 -16.93 -14.39
C ALA A 598 26.84 -16.35 -14.81
N ASP A 599 25.91 -16.26 -13.86
CA ASP A 599 24.57 -15.74 -14.07
C ASP A 599 24.48 -14.28 -13.63
N LYS A 600 24.13 -13.39 -14.56
CA LYS A 600 23.93 -11.96 -14.27
C LYS A 600 22.89 -11.70 -13.17
N THR A 601 21.89 -12.58 -13.05
CA THR A 601 20.83 -12.47 -12.05
C THR A 601 21.39 -12.70 -10.65
N LYS A 602 22.29 -13.68 -10.53
CA LYS A 602 22.98 -13.99 -9.26
C LYS A 602 23.93 -12.88 -8.86
N VAL A 603 24.61 -12.25 -9.84
CA VAL A 603 25.45 -11.07 -9.60
C VAL A 603 24.66 -9.90 -9.05
N LYS A 604 23.50 -9.61 -9.67
CA LYS A 604 22.56 -8.60 -9.16
C LYS A 604 22.15 -8.93 -7.72
N GLU A 605 21.72 -10.16 -7.47
CA GLU A 605 21.22 -10.60 -6.16
C GLU A 605 22.21 -10.38 -5.02
N TYR A 606 23.49 -10.75 -5.18
CA TYR A 606 24.47 -10.55 -4.11
C TYR A 606 24.94 -9.10 -3.97
N LEU A 607 24.95 -8.31 -5.05
CA LEU A 607 25.25 -6.88 -4.96
C LEU A 607 24.13 -6.14 -4.25
N SER A 608 22.86 -6.41 -4.59
CA SER A 608 21.69 -5.85 -3.89
C SER A 608 21.69 -6.24 -2.42
N HIS A 609 22.01 -7.50 -2.08
CA HIS A 609 22.13 -7.94 -0.69
C HIS A 609 23.18 -7.14 0.06
N TRP A 610 24.39 -7.02 -0.51
CA TRP A 610 25.50 -6.27 0.09
C TRP A 610 25.18 -4.79 0.29
N ALA A 611 24.59 -4.12 -0.69
CA ALA A 611 24.17 -2.73 -0.54
C ALA A 611 23.10 -2.56 0.55
N ASN A 612 22.16 -3.51 0.66
CA ASN A 612 21.18 -3.51 1.75
C ASN A 612 21.83 -3.73 3.11
N SER A 613 22.86 -4.58 3.22
CA SER A 613 23.63 -4.76 4.46
C SER A 613 24.34 -3.46 4.87
N ILE A 614 24.94 -2.73 3.92
CA ILE A 614 25.57 -1.42 4.19
C ILE A 614 24.52 -0.40 4.64
N ARG A 615 23.39 -0.31 3.91
CA ARG A 615 22.28 0.61 4.20
C ARG A 615 21.69 0.37 5.58
N THR A 616 21.40 -0.89 5.92
CA THR A 616 20.81 -1.27 7.22
C THR A 616 21.76 -1.01 8.38
N ALA A 617 23.06 -1.17 8.16
CA ALA A 617 24.09 -0.78 9.13
C ALA A 617 24.19 0.74 9.36
N SER A 618 23.46 1.56 8.59
CA SER A 618 23.48 3.02 8.68
C SER A 618 24.89 3.61 8.52
N PHE A 619 25.69 3.00 7.64
CA PHE A 619 27.09 3.37 7.39
C PHE A 619 27.28 4.85 6.98
N ASP A 620 26.31 5.40 6.25
CA ASP A 620 26.25 6.78 5.77
C ASP A 620 25.74 7.78 6.82
N LYS A 621 25.18 7.30 7.93
CA LYS A 621 24.69 8.15 9.03
C LYS A 621 25.84 8.54 9.94
N LYS A 622 25.69 9.66 10.66
CA LYS A 622 26.74 10.24 11.54
C LYS A 622 27.14 9.35 12.73
N GLU A 623 26.65 8.11 12.81
CA GLU A 623 26.86 7.20 13.93
C GLU A 623 28.02 6.24 13.64
N ALA A 624 28.85 6.00 14.65
CA ALA A 624 29.95 5.05 14.55
C ALA A 624 29.43 3.60 14.53
N LEU A 625 30.04 2.75 13.70
CA LEU A 625 29.65 1.34 13.62
C LEU A 625 30.09 0.57 14.89
N PRO A 626 29.20 -0.26 15.47
CA PRO A 626 29.60 -1.27 16.44
C PRO A 626 30.57 -2.29 15.83
N ALA A 627 31.53 -2.78 16.61
CA ALA A 627 32.54 -3.74 16.13
C ALA A 627 31.94 -4.99 15.47
N GLU A 628 30.84 -5.53 16.00
CA GLU A 628 30.17 -6.71 15.44
C GLU A 628 29.57 -6.43 14.05
N VAL A 629 28.91 -5.28 13.90
CA VAL A 629 28.34 -4.82 12.63
C VAL A 629 29.47 -4.57 11.62
N ALA A 630 30.54 -3.89 12.04
CA ALA A 630 31.69 -3.64 11.18
C ALA A 630 32.40 -4.92 10.75
N GLN A 631 32.53 -5.92 11.62
CA GLN A 631 33.10 -7.23 11.28
C GLN A 631 32.22 -7.99 10.29
N ALA A 632 30.89 -7.89 10.43
CA ALA A 632 29.95 -8.47 9.47
C ALA A 632 30.10 -7.82 8.09
N LEU A 633 30.06 -6.48 8.01
CA LEU A 633 30.25 -5.74 6.77
C LEU A 633 31.61 -5.98 6.12
N ARG A 634 32.69 -6.02 6.92
CA ARG A 634 34.04 -6.38 6.44
C ARG A 634 34.02 -7.75 5.76
N LYS A 635 33.47 -8.77 6.44
CA LYS A 635 33.42 -10.15 5.93
C LYS A 635 32.60 -10.22 4.66
N GLU A 636 31.43 -9.59 4.64
CA GLU A 636 30.50 -9.60 3.51
C GLU A 636 31.10 -8.88 2.29
N THR A 637 31.73 -7.71 2.49
CA THR A 637 32.39 -6.96 1.42
C THR A 637 33.53 -7.76 0.78
N LEU A 638 34.33 -8.47 1.60
CA LEU A 638 35.38 -9.37 1.08
C LEU A 638 34.80 -10.57 0.32
N VAL A 639 33.65 -11.12 0.77
CA VAL A 639 32.94 -12.17 0.04
C VAL A 639 32.47 -11.65 -1.32
N VAL A 640 31.92 -10.44 -1.39
CA VAL A 640 31.51 -9.80 -2.65
C VAL A 640 32.69 -9.64 -3.60
N LEU A 641 33.83 -9.15 -3.12
CA LEU A 641 35.06 -9.05 -3.93
C LEU A 641 35.51 -10.41 -4.47
N LYS A 642 35.45 -11.46 -3.64
CA LYS A 642 35.80 -12.83 -4.04
C LYS A 642 34.82 -13.40 -5.07
N ARG A 643 33.51 -13.13 -4.93
CA ARG A 643 32.49 -13.50 -5.91
C ARG A 643 32.69 -12.78 -7.24
N LEU A 644 32.85 -11.45 -7.23
CA LEU A 644 33.13 -10.65 -8.42
C LEU A 644 34.41 -11.13 -9.14
N LEU A 645 35.47 -11.45 -8.40
CA LEU A 645 36.71 -12.02 -8.94
C LEU A 645 36.51 -13.39 -9.63
N GLY A 646 35.57 -14.19 -9.14
CA GLY A 646 35.19 -15.48 -9.71
C GLY A 646 34.29 -15.35 -10.94
N ASP A 647 33.30 -14.46 -10.89
CA ASP A 647 32.24 -14.32 -11.88
C ASP A 647 32.63 -13.41 -13.06
N LEU A 648 33.56 -12.47 -12.88
CA LEU A 648 34.03 -11.60 -13.96
C LEU A 648 35.08 -12.30 -14.84
N SER A 649 34.89 -12.21 -16.15
CA SER A 649 35.88 -12.61 -17.15
C SER A 649 37.04 -11.59 -17.14
N MET A 650 38.23 -12.06 -16.78
CA MET A 650 39.43 -11.24 -16.65
C MET A 650 40.43 -11.45 -17.78
#